data_AF-A0A8H6HP28-F1
#
_entry.id   AF-A0A8H6HP28-F1
#
_cell.length_a   1.000
_cell.length_b   1.000
_cell.length_c   1.000
_cell.angle_alpha   90.00
_cell.angle_beta   90.00
_cell.angle_gamma   90.00
#
_symmetry.space_group_name_H-M   'P 1'
#
loop_
_entity.id
_entity.type
_entity.pdbx_description
1 polymer ?
#
loop_
_entity_poly.entity_id
_entity_poly.type
_entity_poly.pdbx_seq_one_letter_code
_entity_poly.pdbx_strand_id
1 'polypeptide(L)'
;MHSTQADFRVEALLNAAERRSIPHLVRLKKEWPTDISLGRRALIILLEIFKTEAHHLHSSGSQLYDDDMKCTVKLAQATLAGLDGVFEMMYNNPGGLLAQTFVPIVQLYLREYIAWLRFFVVNPKMSGTGNAIYAGLQATVRLAVLMKGGLLFTEDSDTLEAITDFSLFLWIEDGAWNIQKKGTYSYEEFRKFFGPRYDPLGLCVRHAPARKSLNEKLNSAPKNFLELLCETYTHQCLECLKPRDEPGWNSQPFSLYVHDVLLLSNKSPGFFKVVLKSNFPGLALRLALESRQAPSHNMPWKPLVFEIAHYLFDTAILLVDGARRLVAQLLDAGLLEAIIDDLVSPFQGNSPSLQGWRFEGTHPLKVLLSASYDRRIAKALDAAISSISAPVLEKIALRATAREIWEPFVRDFQPYRDALCLSNPSNDSSGVCDSFLHPYGSVVNSTPKQMRECATCKTTTYCSTECQREDWTSFHRHGCIPSRIERIDQQLQGSWISHRTRMFNLMYLAAVLNSGFSPEGSDGWVEKRVCIVDRNVHPASIHCNPLEHMALYSRLCFDLFEDARSQEMLRQAREDNYMALAICFSTFGRCGIIVFASFSVESPAMTGQEGVGPTFHLRGGFCQAVDSSEIPNEYLII
;
A
#
# COMPACT_ATOMS: atom_id res chain seq x y z
N MET A 1 -1.96 21.16 -60.54
CA MET A 1 -2.34 22.59 -60.40
C MET A 1 -3.17 22.91 -59.16
N HIS A 2 -3.93 21.98 -58.56
CA HIS A 2 -4.65 22.28 -57.31
C HIS A 2 -3.76 22.37 -56.05
N SER A 3 -2.62 21.67 -56.00
CA SER A 3 -1.66 21.75 -54.87
C SER A 3 -1.12 23.16 -54.68
N THR A 4 -0.67 23.81 -55.76
CA THR A 4 -0.03 25.13 -55.69
C THR A 4 -0.93 26.25 -55.19
N GLN A 5 -2.26 26.17 -55.43
CA GLN A 5 -3.19 27.17 -54.91
C GLN A 5 -3.50 26.98 -53.42
N ALA A 6 -3.53 25.74 -52.94
CA ALA A 6 -3.67 25.43 -51.52
C ALA A 6 -2.42 25.88 -50.74
N ASP A 7 -1.24 25.59 -51.27
CA ASP A 7 0.04 25.97 -50.68
C ASP A 7 0.17 27.50 -50.56
N PHE A 8 -0.22 28.26 -51.59
CA PHE A 8 -0.22 29.73 -51.53
C PHE A 8 -1.17 30.29 -50.46
N ARG A 9 -2.34 29.67 -50.27
CA ARG A 9 -3.31 30.10 -49.23
C ARG A 9 -2.77 29.83 -47.83
N VAL A 10 -2.15 28.66 -47.63
CA VAL A 10 -1.51 28.31 -46.36
C VAL A 10 -0.34 29.25 -46.07
N GLU A 11 0.48 29.58 -47.06
CA GLU A 11 1.60 30.50 -46.90
C GLU A 11 1.16 31.91 -46.48
N ALA A 12 0.10 32.43 -47.11
CA ALA A 12 -0.52 33.70 -46.71
C ALA A 12 -1.05 33.65 -45.27
N LEU A 13 -1.65 32.53 -44.87
CA LEU A 13 -2.14 32.29 -43.50
C LEU A 13 -0.98 32.30 -42.49
N LEU A 14 0.13 31.61 -42.77
CA LEU A 14 1.32 31.55 -41.91
C LEU A 14 2.01 32.92 -41.77
N ASN A 15 2.15 33.66 -42.87
CA ASN A 15 2.71 35.01 -42.83
C ASN A 15 1.85 35.98 -42.00
N ALA A 16 0.53 35.83 -42.03
CA ALA A 16 -0.38 36.62 -41.19
C ALA A 16 -0.32 36.20 -39.72
N ALA A 17 -0.15 34.90 -39.44
CA ALA A 17 0.04 34.36 -38.09
C ALA A 17 1.37 34.84 -37.47
N GLU A 18 2.46 34.89 -38.24
CA GLU A 18 3.75 35.47 -37.83
C GLU A 18 3.63 36.94 -37.41
N ARG A 19 2.75 37.68 -38.09
CA ARG A 19 2.39 39.07 -37.74
C ARG A 19 1.37 39.15 -36.60
N ARG A 20 1.17 38.06 -35.86
CA ARG A 20 0.30 37.95 -34.68
C ARG A 20 -1.17 38.28 -34.95
N SER A 21 -1.65 37.99 -36.16
CA SER A 21 -3.05 38.24 -36.51
C SER A 21 -3.98 37.20 -35.85
N ILE A 22 -4.72 37.61 -34.83
CA ILE A 22 -5.66 36.76 -34.07
C ILE A 22 -6.60 35.92 -34.96
N PRO A 23 -7.30 36.48 -35.97
CA PRO A 23 -8.19 35.68 -36.83
C PRO A 23 -7.45 34.57 -37.59
N HIS A 24 -6.20 34.82 -37.99
CA HIS A 24 -5.39 33.86 -38.74
C HIS A 24 -4.85 32.75 -37.84
N LEU A 25 -4.47 33.07 -36.60
CA LEU A 25 -4.11 32.08 -35.59
C LEU A 25 -5.26 31.12 -35.29
N VAL A 26 -6.49 31.65 -35.13
CA VAL A 26 -7.68 30.81 -34.94
C VAL A 26 -7.98 29.94 -36.17
N ARG A 27 -7.77 30.46 -37.38
CA ARG A 27 -7.98 29.70 -38.63
C ARG A 27 -7.04 28.51 -38.78
N LEU A 28 -5.82 28.56 -38.22
CA LEU A 28 -4.89 27.41 -38.23
C LEU A 28 -5.47 26.14 -37.60
N LYS A 29 -6.44 26.27 -36.67
CA LYS A 29 -7.16 25.10 -36.13
C LYS A 29 -7.89 24.30 -37.22
N LYS A 30 -8.48 24.98 -38.21
CA LYS A 30 -9.30 24.38 -39.26
C LYS A 30 -8.53 24.14 -40.56
N GLU A 31 -7.51 24.95 -40.80
CA GLU A 31 -6.72 24.98 -42.03
C GLU A 31 -5.25 24.63 -41.73
N TRP A 32 -5.02 23.54 -40.98
CA TRP A 32 -3.66 23.11 -40.66
C TRP A 32 -2.92 22.64 -41.93
N PRO A 33 -1.64 23.02 -42.15
CA PRO A 33 -0.90 22.60 -43.33
C PRO A 33 -0.78 21.07 -43.41
N THR A 34 -1.09 20.49 -44.57
CA THR A 34 -0.88 19.06 -44.83
C THR A 34 0.59 18.72 -45.09
N ASP A 35 1.35 19.69 -45.62
CA ASP A 35 2.80 19.57 -45.76
C ASP A 35 3.48 19.67 -44.39
N ILE A 36 4.39 18.72 -44.11
CA ILE A 36 5.03 18.60 -42.79
C ILE A 36 5.98 19.78 -42.52
N SER A 37 6.62 20.33 -43.55
CA SER A 37 7.52 21.49 -43.40
C SER A 37 6.73 22.76 -43.05
N LEU A 38 5.62 23.00 -43.75
CA LEU A 38 4.71 24.11 -43.45
C LEU A 38 4.05 23.91 -42.08
N GLY A 39 3.67 22.68 -41.72
CA GLY A 39 3.13 22.35 -40.40
C GLY A 39 4.15 22.60 -39.28
N ARG A 40 5.42 22.26 -39.51
CA ARG A 40 6.53 22.58 -38.61
C ARG A 40 6.68 24.08 -38.41
N ARG A 41 6.64 24.87 -39.50
CA ARG A 41 6.68 26.34 -39.42
C ARG A 41 5.50 26.88 -38.63
N ALA A 42 4.28 26.41 -38.92
CA ALA A 42 3.06 26.80 -38.20
C ALA A 42 3.19 26.57 -36.68
N LEU A 43 3.68 25.41 -36.29
CA LEU A 43 3.90 25.07 -34.88
C LEU A 43 4.93 25.99 -34.21
N ILE A 44 6.06 26.27 -34.89
CA ILE A 44 7.09 27.19 -34.37
C ILE A 44 6.50 28.59 -34.17
N ILE A 45 5.73 29.10 -35.14
CA ILE A 45 5.08 30.42 -35.04
C ILE A 45 4.22 30.49 -33.78
N LEU A 46 3.38 29.48 -33.56
CA LEU A 46 2.48 29.42 -32.40
C LEU A 46 3.26 29.40 -31.07
N LEU A 47 4.32 28.58 -30.98
CA LEU A 47 5.09 28.44 -29.76
C LEU A 47 6.03 29.64 -29.46
N GLU A 48 6.58 30.28 -30.48
CA GLU A 48 7.36 31.52 -30.33
C GLU A 48 6.51 32.69 -29.83
N ILE A 49 5.22 32.74 -30.21
CA ILE A 49 4.28 33.70 -29.63
C ILE A 49 4.19 33.47 -28.11
N PHE A 50 4.02 32.23 -27.64
CA PHE A 50 3.99 31.97 -26.20
C PHE A 50 5.27 32.35 -25.48
N LYS A 51 6.42 32.04 -26.07
CA LYS A 51 7.71 32.40 -25.48
C LYS A 51 7.88 33.91 -25.35
N THR A 52 7.59 34.65 -26.41
CA THR A 52 7.72 36.11 -26.38
C THR A 52 6.76 36.72 -25.37
N GLU A 53 5.52 36.22 -25.31
CA GLU A 53 4.49 36.77 -24.44
C GLU A 53 4.62 36.31 -22.97
N ALA A 54 5.25 35.16 -22.70
CA ALA A 54 5.41 34.62 -21.34
C ALA A 54 6.21 35.57 -20.42
N HIS A 55 7.08 36.41 -20.97
CA HIS A 55 7.78 37.44 -20.21
C HIS A 55 6.83 38.42 -19.49
N HIS A 56 5.65 38.71 -20.09
CA HIS A 56 4.63 39.54 -19.47
C HIS A 56 3.96 38.87 -18.26
N LEU A 57 3.92 37.54 -18.19
CA LEU A 57 3.36 36.82 -17.05
C LEU A 57 4.20 37.00 -15.77
N HIS A 58 5.52 37.12 -15.92
CA HIS A 58 6.44 37.23 -14.80
C HIS A 58 6.62 38.67 -14.29
N SER A 59 6.48 39.67 -15.17
CA SER A 59 6.66 41.09 -14.82
C SER A 59 5.41 41.74 -14.22
N SER A 60 4.22 41.21 -14.53
CA SER A 60 2.93 41.83 -14.17
C SER A 60 2.47 41.40 -12.77
N GLY A 61 3.16 41.87 -11.72
CA GLY A 61 2.70 41.67 -10.35
C GLY A 61 1.31 42.28 -10.11
N SER A 62 0.28 41.45 -9.91
CA SER A 62 -1.10 41.78 -9.47
C SER A 62 -1.95 42.78 -10.28
N GLN A 63 -1.39 43.65 -11.12
CA GLN A 63 -2.12 44.59 -11.97
C GLN A 63 -2.53 43.95 -13.30
N LEU A 64 -3.46 43.01 -13.25
CA LEU A 64 -3.91 42.19 -14.40
C LEU A 64 -4.86 42.90 -15.39
N TYR A 65 -5.03 44.23 -15.32
CA TYR A 65 -6.11 44.94 -16.03
C TYR A 65 -5.68 45.96 -17.08
N ASP A 66 -4.40 46.02 -17.43
CA ASP A 66 -3.96 46.86 -18.55
C ASP A 66 -4.51 46.32 -19.88
N ASP A 67 -4.79 47.22 -20.83
CA ASP A 67 -5.29 46.89 -22.16
C ASP A 67 -4.29 46.04 -22.96
N ASP A 68 -2.99 46.23 -22.69
CA ASP A 68 -1.92 45.39 -23.24
C ASP A 68 -2.06 43.93 -22.79
N MET A 69 -2.33 43.69 -21.49
CA MET A 69 -2.55 42.33 -20.97
C MET A 69 -3.78 41.69 -21.61
N LYS A 70 -4.87 42.44 -21.84
CA LYS A 70 -6.06 41.91 -22.54
C LYS A 70 -5.72 41.50 -23.97
N CYS A 71 -4.88 42.27 -24.67
CA CYS A 71 -4.42 41.95 -26.01
C CYS A 71 -3.58 40.66 -26.02
N THR A 72 -2.59 40.57 -25.11
CA THR A 72 -1.75 39.39 -24.94
C THR A 72 -2.56 38.14 -24.58
N VAL A 73 -3.56 38.27 -23.68
CA VAL A 73 -4.46 37.17 -23.33
C VAL A 73 -5.26 36.68 -24.54
N LYS A 74 -5.84 37.58 -25.33
CA LYS A 74 -6.57 37.21 -26.56
C LYS A 74 -5.66 36.54 -27.58
N LEU A 75 -4.43 37.05 -27.73
CA LEU A 75 -3.42 36.46 -28.58
C LEU A 75 -3.09 35.03 -28.12
N ALA A 76 -2.85 34.84 -26.82
CA ALA A 76 -2.56 33.53 -26.25
C ALA A 76 -3.73 32.54 -26.40
N GLN A 77 -4.97 32.98 -26.23
CA GLN A 77 -6.16 32.16 -26.49
C GLN A 77 -6.25 31.72 -27.96
N ALA A 78 -5.98 32.63 -28.90
CA ALA A 78 -5.97 32.33 -30.33
C ALA A 78 -4.86 31.33 -30.68
N THR A 79 -3.69 31.47 -30.06
CA THR A 79 -2.58 30.52 -30.18
C THR A 79 -2.96 29.14 -29.63
N LEU A 80 -3.59 29.05 -28.45
CA LEU A 80 -4.08 27.78 -27.91
C LEU A 80 -5.06 27.09 -28.86
N ALA A 81 -5.98 27.85 -29.47
CA ALA A 81 -6.93 27.30 -30.43
C ALA A 81 -6.21 26.71 -31.67
N GLY A 82 -5.18 27.37 -32.17
CA GLY A 82 -4.33 26.83 -33.25
C GLY A 82 -3.59 25.56 -32.83
N LEU A 83 -3.05 25.52 -31.61
CA LEU A 83 -2.36 24.35 -31.07
C LEU A 83 -3.29 23.15 -30.85
N ASP A 84 -4.54 23.37 -30.46
CA ASP A 84 -5.53 22.29 -30.29
C ASP A 84 -5.65 21.45 -31.57
N GLY A 85 -5.63 22.09 -32.76
CA GLY A 85 -5.73 21.39 -34.05
C GLY A 85 -4.55 20.44 -34.31
N VAL A 86 -3.31 20.89 -34.07
CA VAL A 86 -2.13 20.05 -34.28
C VAL A 86 -1.99 18.96 -33.22
N PHE A 87 -2.36 19.24 -31.96
CA PHE A 87 -2.32 18.24 -30.90
C PHE A 87 -3.36 17.14 -31.13
N GLU A 88 -4.55 17.47 -31.61
CA GLU A 88 -5.54 16.47 -32.05
C GLU A 88 -4.99 15.59 -33.18
N MET A 89 -4.27 16.15 -34.15
CA MET A 89 -3.60 15.38 -35.22
C MET A 89 -2.52 14.44 -34.67
N MET A 90 -1.69 14.91 -33.73
CA MET A 90 -0.67 14.09 -33.07
C MET A 90 -1.30 12.96 -32.25
N TYR A 91 -2.39 13.27 -31.53
CA TYR A 91 -3.12 12.31 -30.72
C TYR A 91 -3.74 11.18 -31.53
N ASN A 92 -4.28 11.48 -32.71
CA ASN A 92 -4.89 10.48 -33.60
C ASN A 92 -3.86 9.61 -34.34
N ASN A 93 -2.58 10.00 -34.35
CA ASN A 93 -1.50 9.23 -34.97
C ASN A 93 -0.23 9.24 -34.10
N PRO A 94 -0.30 8.64 -32.89
CA PRO A 94 0.81 8.65 -31.95
C PRO A 94 1.98 7.84 -32.54
N GLY A 95 3.18 8.42 -32.51
CA GLY A 95 4.38 7.80 -33.09
C GLY A 95 4.50 7.91 -34.62
N GLY A 96 3.51 8.48 -35.31
CA GLY A 96 3.60 8.80 -36.73
C GLY A 96 4.65 9.88 -37.03
N LEU A 97 4.97 10.06 -38.32
CA LEU A 97 5.97 11.04 -38.79
C LEU A 97 5.70 12.47 -38.29
N LEU A 98 4.42 12.86 -38.18
CA LEU A 98 4.01 14.15 -37.60
C LEU A 98 4.43 14.26 -36.13
N ALA A 99 4.09 13.28 -35.30
CA ALA A 99 4.46 13.26 -33.88
C ALA A 99 5.99 13.27 -33.71
N GLN A 100 6.72 12.45 -34.47
CA GLN A 100 8.18 12.41 -34.44
C GLN A 100 8.82 13.76 -34.83
N THR A 101 8.20 14.49 -35.76
CA THR A 101 8.68 15.81 -36.20
C THR A 101 8.33 16.92 -35.20
N PHE A 102 7.14 16.86 -34.60
CA PHE A 102 6.59 17.96 -33.82
C PHE A 102 6.94 17.87 -32.33
N VAL A 103 7.07 16.67 -31.75
CA VAL A 103 7.43 16.49 -30.34
C VAL A 103 8.72 17.24 -29.97
N PRO A 104 9.84 17.11 -30.72
CA PRO A 104 11.06 17.86 -30.41
C PRO A 104 10.87 19.38 -30.40
N ILE A 105 9.98 19.89 -31.26
CA ILE A 105 9.65 21.31 -31.29
C ILE A 105 8.87 21.69 -30.04
N VAL A 106 7.81 20.94 -29.69
CA VAL A 106 7.01 21.23 -28.49
C VAL A 106 7.87 21.20 -27.22
N GLN A 107 8.83 20.28 -27.13
CA GLN A 107 9.75 20.17 -26.00
C GLN A 107 10.54 21.47 -25.76
N LEU A 108 11.02 22.11 -26.82
CA LEU A 108 11.77 23.37 -26.73
C LEU A 108 10.97 24.53 -26.13
N TYR A 109 9.63 24.46 -26.16
CA TYR A 109 8.73 25.52 -25.70
C TYR A 109 7.74 25.05 -24.64
N LEU A 110 7.96 23.87 -24.07
CA LEU A 110 6.99 23.22 -23.19
C LEU A 110 6.76 24.01 -21.90
N ARG A 111 7.81 24.63 -21.36
CA ARG A 111 7.73 25.40 -20.11
C ARG A 111 6.88 26.65 -20.28
N GLU A 112 7.05 27.36 -21.38
CA GLU A 112 6.28 28.54 -21.74
C GLU A 112 4.83 28.17 -22.02
N TYR A 113 4.61 27.06 -22.72
CA TYR A 113 3.28 26.49 -22.93
C TYR A 113 2.57 26.18 -21.59
N ILE A 114 3.24 25.46 -20.69
CA ILE A 114 2.73 25.12 -19.36
C ILE A 114 2.49 26.37 -18.51
N ALA A 115 3.36 27.38 -18.59
CA ALA A 115 3.20 28.65 -17.88
C ALA A 115 1.89 29.36 -18.29
N TRP A 116 1.58 29.38 -19.60
CA TRP A 116 0.32 29.91 -20.11
C TRP A 116 -0.89 29.11 -19.64
N LEU A 117 -0.83 27.77 -19.71
CA LEU A 117 -1.92 26.94 -19.19
C LEU A 117 -2.15 27.20 -17.70
N ARG A 118 -1.08 27.25 -16.90
CA ARG A 118 -1.14 27.58 -15.48
C ARG A 118 -1.76 28.94 -15.23
N PHE A 119 -1.38 29.96 -16.00
CA PHE A 119 -1.96 31.29 -15.92
C PHE A 119 -3.48 31.26 -16.11
N PHE A 120 -3.98 30.53 -17.11
CA PHE A 120 -5.42 30.42 -17.38
C PHE A 120 -6.18 29.65 -16.29
N VAL A 121 -5.56 28.66 -15.65
CA VAL A 121 -6.17 27.93 -14.52
C VAL A 121 -6.32 28.86 -13.31
N VAL A 122 -5.29 29.64 -12.98
CA VAL A 122 -5.32 30.61 -11.87
C VAL A 122 -6.24 31.79 -12.17
N ASN A 123 -6.37 32.18 -13.45
CA ASN A 123 -7.15 33.34 -13.90
C ASN A 123 -8.29 32.94 -14.85
N PRO A 124 -9.33 32.22 -14.38
CA PRO A 124 -10.35 31.65 -15.26
C PRO A 124 -11.28 32.66 -15.93
N LYS A 125 -11.32 33.91 -15.46
CA LYS A 125 -12.01 34.99 -16.19
C LYS A 125 -11.29 35.32 -17.50
N MET A 126 -9.96 35.14 -17.52
CA MET A 126 -9.10 35.40 -18.67
C MET A 126 -9.03 34.22 -19.64
N SER A 127 -9.54 33.04 -19.30
CA SER A 127 -9.61 31.90 -20.24
C SER A 127 -10.81 31.97 -21.19
N GLY A 128 -11.71 32.95 -21.00
CA GLY A 128 -12.97 33.08 -21.75
C GLY A 128 -14.09 32.15 -21.25
N THR A 129 -13.81 31.21 -20.33
CA THR A 129 -14.84 30.35 -19.74
C THR A 129 -15.57 31.00 -18.58
N GLY A 130 -14.93 31.97 -17.90
CA GLY A 130 -15.45 32.60 -16.69
C GLY A 130 -15.49 31.68 -15.46
N ASN A 131 -15.02 30.44 -15.58
CA ASN A 131 -15.15 29.41 -14.55
C ASN A 131 -13.87 28.56 -14.43
N ALA A 132 -13.34 28.50 -13.20
CA ALA A 132 -12.12 27.77 -12.83
C ALA A 132 -12.14 26.30 -13.26
N ILE A 133 -13.27 25.61 -13.03
CA ILE A 133 -13.48 24.20 -13.42
C ILE A 133 -13.12 23.98 -14.88
N TYR A 134 -13.67 24.84 -15.75
CA TYR A 134 -13.54 24.67 -17.19
C TYR A 134 -12.15 25.07 -17.67
N ALA A 135 -11.52 26.07 -17.06
CA ALA A 135 -10.15 26.44 -17.36
C ALA A 135 -9.17 25.29 -17.00
N GLY A 136 -9.32 24.73 -15.79
CA GLY A 136 -8.62 23.53 -15.34
C GLY A 136 -8.82 22.36 -16.28
N LEU A 137 -10.07 22.02 -16.59
CA LEU A 137 -10.40 20.94 -17.52
C LEU A 137 -9.73 21.11 -18.88
N GLN A 138 -9.80 22.30 -19.48
CA GLN A 138 -9.19 22.54 -20.78
C GLN A 138 -7.67 22.38 -20.73
N ALA A 139 -7.01 22.90 -19.69
CA ALA A 139 -5.57 22.73 -19.50
C ALA A 139 -5.21 21.24 -19.37
N THR A 140 -5.97 20.50 -18.58
CA THR A 140 -5.82 19.05 -18.42
C THR A 140 -6.01 18.30 -19.74
N VAL A 141 -7.10 18.54 -20.47
CA VAL A 141 -7.38 17.86 -21.75
C VAL A 141 -6.24 18.10 -22.73
N ARG A 142 -5.79 19.35 -22.85
CA ARG A 142 -4.66 19.71 -23.72
C ARG A 142 -3.38 18.99 -23.32
N LEU A 143 -3.06 18.95 -22.04
CA LEU A 143 -1.89 18.23 -21.53
C LEU A 143 -2.00 16.72 -21.81
N ALA A 144 -3.16 16.11 -21.57
CA ALA A 144 -3.40 14.69 -21.84
C ALA A 144 -3.25 14.34 -23.33
N VAL A 145 -3.82 15.17 -24.22
CA VAL A 145 -3.69 15.03 -25.68
C VAL A 145 -2.21 15.11 -26.08
N LEU A 146 -1.47 16.09 -25.56
CA LEU A 146 -0.05 16.26 -25.86
C LEU A 146 0.80 15.08 -25.35
N MET A 147 0.53 14.59 -24.15
CA MET A 147 1.18 13.42 -23.56
C MET A 147 0.94 12.16 -24.40
N LYS A 148 -0.31 11.89 -24.78
CA LYS A 148 -0.70 10.74 -25.62
C LYS A 148 -0.20 10.90 -27.07
N GLY A 149 -0.04 12.13 -27.57
CA GLY A 149 0.51 12.46 -28.88
C GLY A 149 2.03 12.25 -29.02
N GLY A 150 2.71 11.88 -27.93
CA GLY A 150 4.07 11.33 -27.97
C GLY A 150 5.05 11.96 -27.00
N LEU A 151 4.64 13.02 -26.29
CA LEU A 151 5.53 13.73 -25.37
C LEU A 151 5.95 12.85 -24.18
N LEU A 152 5.13 11.88 -23.78
CA LEU A 152 5.53 10.93 -22.74
C LEU A 152 6.65 9.98 -23.19
N PHE A 153 6.80 9.70 -24.48
CA PHE A 153 7.84 8.77 -24.97
C PHE A 153 9.23 9.40 -25.04
N THR A 154 9.38 10.64 -24.59
CA THR A 154 10.70 11.24 -24.48
C THR A 154 11.46 10.72 -23.27
N GLU A 155 12.79 10.67 -23.42
CA GLU A 155 13.73 10.40 -22.33
C GLU A 155 14.26 11.70 -21.69
N ASP A 156 13.86 12.87 -22.18
CA ASP A 156 14.30 14.16 -21.66
C ASP A 156 13.73 14.41 -20.24
N SER A 157 14.61 14.45 -19.24
CA SER A 157 14.17 14.56 -17.84
C SER A 157 13.48 15.88 -17.54
N ASP A 158 13.94 16.97 -18.16
CA ASP A 158 13.41 18.31 -17.93
C ASP A 158 11.97 18.44 -18.46
N THR A 159 11.70 17.83 -19.61
CA THR A 159 10.34 17.69 -20.16
C THR A 159 9.45 16.89 -19.22
N LEU A 160 9.92 15.72 -18.78
CA LEU A 160 9.14 14.85 -17.90
C LEU A 160 8.85 15.52 -16.55
N GLU A 161 9.82 16.24 -15.99
CA GLU A 161 9.66 17.03 -14.75
C GLU A 161 8.62 18.14 -14.93
N ALA A 162 8.67 18.89 -16.03
CA ALA A 162 7.69 19.94 -16.29
C ALA A 162 6.26 19.37 -16.39
N ILE A 163 6.09 18.21 -17.04
CA ILE A 163 4.79 17.52 -17.17
C ILE A 163 4.30 17.01 -15.82
N THR A 164 5.16 16.37 -15.02
CA THR A 164 4.78 15.81 -13.71
C THR A 164 4.41 16.93 -12.74
N ASP A 165 5.19 18.01 -12.69
CA ASP A 165 4.92 19.19 -11.86
C ASP A 165 3.58 19.83 -12.23
N PHE A 166 3.32 20.02 -13.52
CA PHE A 166 2.08 20.62 -13.96
C PHE A 166 0.87 19.69 -13.76
N SER A 167 1.04 18.37 -13.92
CA SER A 167 -0.01 17.38 -13.66
C SER A 167 -0.40 17.34 -12.17
N LEU A 168 0.59 17.41 -11.26
CA LEU A 168 0.36 17.54 -9.82
C LEU A 168 -0.36 18.84 -9.47
N PHE A 169 0.08 19.95 -10.07
CA PHE A 169 -0.57 21.25 -9.89
C PHE A 169 -2.05 21.21 -10.30
N LEU A 170 -2.34 20.70 -11.50
CA LEU A 170 -3.72 20.58 -12.00
C LEU A 170 -4.59 19.71 -11.07
N TRP A 171 -4.05 18.60 -10.58
CA TRP A 171 -4.75 17.71 -9.66
C TRP A 171 -5.08 18.38 -8.32
N ILE A 172 -4.09 19.07 -7.73
CA ILE A 172 -4.24 19.70 -6.43
C ILE A 172 -5.15 20.92 -6.49
N GLU A 173 -4.96 21.80 -7.46
CA GLU A 173 -5.81 23.00 -7.61
C GLU A 173 -7.27 22.64 -7.84
N ASP A 174 -7.54 21.64 -8.69
CA ASP A 174 -8.90 21.18 -8.94
C ASP A 174 -9.53 20.57 -7.68
N GLY A 175 -8.77 19.71 -6.98
CA GLY A 175 -9.23 19.10 -5.74
C GLY A 175 -9.50 20.12 -4.63
N ALA A 176 -8.59 21.08 -4.42
CA ALA A 176 -8.74 22.13 -3.41
C ALA A 176 -9.98 23.00 -3.68
N TRP A 177 -10.22 23.33 -4.96
CA TRP A 177 -11.40 24.09 -5.35
C TRP A 177 -12.71 23.31 -5.14
N ASN A 178 -12.72 22.01 -5.46
CA ASN A 178 -13.88 21.15 -5.25
C ASN A 178 -14.19 20.97 -3.76
N ILE A 179 -13.17 20.82 -2.91
CA ILE A 179 -13.34 20.71 -1.45
C ILE A 179 -14.02 21.97 -0.88
N GLN A 180 -13.69 23.16 -1.41
CA GLN A 180 -14.29 24.42 -0.95
C GLN A 180 -15.73 24.60 -1.43
N LYS A 181 -16.04 24.19 -2.67
CA LYS A 181 -17.41 24.24 -3.18
C LYS A 181 -18.17 22.99 -2.76
N LYS A 182 -18.99 23.12 -1.71
CA LYS A 182 -19.96 22.10 -1.24
C LYS A 182 -21.04 21.69 -2.28
N GLY A 183 -20.87 21.99 -3.56
CA GLY A 183 -21.80 21.62 -4.62
C GLY A 183 -21.62 20.17 -5.02
N THR A 184 -22.72 19.44 -5.16
CA THR A 184 -22.74 18.12 -5.79
C THR A 184 -22.74 18.28 -7.30
N TYR A 185 -21.78 17.66 -8.00
CA TYR A 185 -21.81 17.54 -9.45
C TYR A 185 -22.94 16.60 -9.88
N SER A 186 -23.60 16.90 -11.00
CA SER A 186 -24.46 15.91 -11.65
C SER A 186 -23.62 14.76 -12.23
N TYR A 187 -24.22 13.60 -12.49
CA TYR A 187 -23.50 12.47 -13.10
C TYR A 187 -22.89 12.83 -14.47
N GLU A 188 -23.61 13.61 -15.29
CA GLU A 188 -23.13 14.02 -16.61
C GLU A 188 -21.92 14.96 -16.50
N GLU A 189 -21.96 15.91 -15.56
CA GLU A 189 -20.81 16.75 -15.23
C GLU A 189 -19.65 15.91 -14.71
N PHE A 190 -19.93 14.96 -13.81
CA PHE A 190 -18.93 14.04 -13.30
C PHE A 190 -18.21 13.32 -14.45
N ARG A 191 -18.96 12.68 -15.35
CA ARG A 191 -18.41 11.97 -16.50
C ARG A 191 -17.62 12.89 -17.44
N LYS A 192 -18.13 14.09 -17.69
CA LYS A 192 -17.51 15.07 -18.60
C LYS A 192 -16.23 15.68 -18.04
N PHE A 193 -16.14 15.85 -16.73
CA PHE A 193 -15.04 16.56 -16.09
C PHE A 193 -13.98 15.63 -15.52
N PHE A 194 -14.38 14.60 -14.77
CA PHE A 194 -13.45 13.88 -13.88
C PHE A 194 -12.55 12.89 -14.60
N GLY A 195 -13.07 12.19 -15.60
CA GLY A 195 -12.26 11.29 -16.42
C GLY A 195 -11.07 12.02 -17.06
N PRO A 196 -11.31 13.07 -17.87
CA PRO A 196 -10.24 13.83 -18.48
C PRO A 196 -9.29 14.46 -17.45
N ARG A 197 -9.81 14.97 -16.31
CA ARG A 197 -9.00 15.61 -15.24
C ARG A 197 -7.90 14.75 -14.67
N TYR A 198 -8.18 13.46 -14.55
CA TYR A 198 -7.22 12.51 -14.02
C TYR A 198 -6.18 12.05 -15.06
N ASP A 199 -6.51 12.10 -16.35
CA ASP A 199 -5.69 11.51 -17.40
C ASP A 199 -4.21 11.90 -17.32
N PRO A 200 -3.81 13.19 -17.19
CA PRO A 200 -2.38 13.54 -17.15
C PRO A 200 -1.65 12.92 -15.96
N LEU A 201 -2.20 13.04 -14.75
CA LEU A 201 -1.55 12.49 -13.56
C LEU A 201 -1.49 10.96 -13.64
N GLY A 202 -2.60 10.30 -14.03
CA GLY A 202 -2.61 8.85 -14.19
C GLY A 202 -1.63 8.35 -15.26
N LEU A 203 -1.47 9.10 -16.35
CA LEU A 203 -0.46 8.81 -17.36
C LEU A 203 0.97 8.96 -16.80
N CYS A 204 1.24 9.99 -15.98
CA CYS A 204 2.52 10.13 -15.28
C CYS A 204 2.79 8.96 -14.33
N VAL A 205 1.77 8.46 -13.61
CA VAL A 205 1.90 7.32 -12.70
C VAL A 205 2.20 6.02 -13.47
N ARG A 206 1.56 5.81 -14.63
CA ARG A 206 1.70 4.57 -15.40
C ARG A 206 2.97 4.55 -16.28
N HIS A 207 3.45 5.69 -16.74
CA HIS A 207 4.65 5.78 -17.57
C HIS A 207 5.93 5.76 -16.70
N ALA A 208 6.79 4.77 -16.86
CA ALA A 208 7.90 4.52 -15.93
C ALA A 208 8.89 5.70 -15.77
N PRO A 209 9.38 6.35 -16.85
CA PRO A 209 10.21 7.56 -16.74
C PRO A 209 9.51 8.72 -16.00
N ALA A 210 8.24 9.02 -16.34
CA ALA A 210 7.49 10.09 -15.69
C ALA A 210 7.23 9.76 -14.20
N ARG A 211 6.91 8.50 -13.90
CA ARG A 211 6.72 8.02 -12.52
C ARG A 211 8.00 8.19 -11.70
N LYS A 212 9.19 8.03 -12.29
CA LYS A 212 10.46 8.27 -11.60
C LYS A 212 10.55 9.72 -11.13
N SER A 213 10.36 10.68 -12.04
CA SER A 213 10.33 12.12 -11.73
C SER A 213 9.26 12.45 -10.68
N LEU A 214 8.05 11.89 -10.84
CA LEU A 214 6.96 12.06 -9.88
C LEU A 214 7.34 11.58 -8.46
N ASN A 215 7.99 10.43 -8.34
CA ASN A 215 8.44 9.91 -7.05
C ASN A 215 9.54 10.76 -6.42
N GLU A 216 10.49 11.27 -7.21
CA GLU A 216 11.52 12.22 -6.74
C GLU A 216 10.88 13.49 -6.17
N LYS A 217 9.83 13.98 -6.82
CA LYS A 217 9.03 15.11 -6.32
C LYS A 217 8.33 14.79 -5.02
N LEU A 218 7.63 13.65 -4.93
CA LEU A 218 6.93 13.26 -3.69
C LEU A 218 7.90 13.03 -2.52
N ASN A 219 9.10 12.52 -2.79
CA ASN A 219 10.12 12.30 -1.75
C ASN A 219 10.76 13.58 -1.23
N SER A 220 10.80 14.63 -2.05
CA SER A 220 11.29 15.97 -1.66
C SER A 220 10.18 16.92 -1.19
N ALA A 221 8.92 16.56 -1.40
CA ALA A 221 7.78 17.40 -1.07
C ALA A 221 7.60 17.58 0.45
N PRO A 222 7.18 18.78 0.89
CA PRO A 222 6.88 19.02 2.29
C PRO A 222 5.61 18.26 2.71
N LYS A 223 5.53 17.91 4.00
CA LYS A 223 4.43 17.09 4.54
C LYS A 223 3.02 17.64 4.25
N ASN A 224 2.84 18.96 4.30
CA ASN A 224 1.55 19.61 4.01
C ASN A 224 1.10 19.42 2.56
N PHE A 225 2.04 19.41 1.61
CA PHE A 225 1.74 19.09 0.21
C PHE A 225 1.27 17.65 0.06
N LEU A 226 1.94 16.70 0.73
CA LEU A 226 1.56 15.29 0.72
C LEU A 226 0.19 15.05 1.38
N GLU A 227 -0.10 15.74 2.49
CA GLU A 227 -1.41 15.73 3.15
C GLU A 227 -2.51 16.25 2.22
N LEU A 228 -2.28 17.38 1.56
CA LEU A 228 -3.22 17.95 0.57
C LEU A 228 -3.44 17.01 -0.61
N LEU A 229 -2.38 16.41 -1.17
CA LEU A 229 -2.49 15.46 -2.27
C LEU A 229 -3.32 14.23 -1.88
N CYS A 230 -3.13 13.70 -0.66
CA CYS A 230 -3.93 12.58 -0.18
C CYS A 230 -5.40 12.97 0.04
N GLU A 231 -5.65 14.17 0.55
CA GLU A 231 -6.98 14.72 0.73
C GLU A 231 -7.71 14.89 -0.60
N THR A 232 -7.04 15.35 -1.65
CA THR A 232 -7.66 15.44 -2.98
C THR A 232 -7.99 14.06 -3.53
N TYR A 233 -7.10 13.05 -3.45
CA TYR A 233 -7.45 11.67 -3.83
C TYR A 233 -8.64 11.11 -3.05
N THR A 234 -8.68 11.39 -1.74
CA THR A 234 -9.78 10.98 -0.85
C THR A 234 -11.10 11.58 -1.30
N HIS A 235 -11.12 12.90 -1.56
CA HIS A 235 -12.29 13.60 -2.05
C HIS A 235 -12.75 13.06 -3.42
N GLN A 236 -11.82 12.84 -4.34
CA GLN A 236 -12.11 12.33 -5.68
C GLN A 236 -12.73 10.92 -5.63
N CYS A 237 -12.27 10.05 -4.73
CA CYS A 237 -12.87 8.73 -4.50
C CYS A 237 -14.31 8.82 -4.00
N LEU A 238 -14.62 9.80 -3.13
CA LEU A 238 -15.99 10.04 -2.65
C LEU A 238 -16.90 10.54 -3.77
N GLU A 239 -16.41 11.47 -4.61
CA GLU A 239 -17.18 11.99 -5.75
C GLU A 239 -17.48 10.89 -6.80
N CYS A 240 -16.52 9.99 -7.06
CA CYS A 240 -16.68 8.88 -8.00
C CYS A 240 -17.87 7.96 -7.72
N LEU A 241 -18.31 7.87 -6.46
CA LEU A 241 -19.34 6.94 -6.02
C LEU A 241 -20.70 7.58 -5.80
N LYS A 242 -20.81 8.91 -5.86
CA LYS A 242 -22.12 9.57 -5.85
C LYS A 242 -23.07 9.05 -6.93
N PRO A 243 -22.63 8.83 -8.20
CA PRO A 243 -23.51 8.33 -9.24
C PRO A 243 -23.60 6.80 -9.31
N ARG A 244 -23.21 6.05 -8.27
CA ARG A 244 -23.13 4.58 -8.34
C ARG A 244 -24.46 3.88 -8.61
N ASP A 245 -25.58 4.53 -8.27
CA ASP A 245 -26.93 4.03 -8.51
C ASP A 245 -27.45 4.38 -9.92
N GLU A 246 -26.70 5.18 -10.70
CA GLU A 246 -27.09 5.57 -12.05
C GLU A 246 -26.80 4.45 -13.07
N PRO A 247 -27.73 4.16 -14.00
CA PRO A 247 -27.51 3.21 -15.07
C PRO A 247 -26.27 3.55 -15.90
N GLY A 248 -25.38 2.58 -16.09
CA GLY A 248 -24.16 2.76 -16.88
C GLY A 248 -23.04 3.51 -16.16
N TRP A 249 -23.11 3.63 -14.83
CA TRP A 249 -21.97 4.08 -14.03
C TRP A 249 -20.71 3.26 -14.33
N ASN A 250 -19.58 3.95 -14.52
CA ASN A 250 -18.28 3.35 -14.79
C ASN A 250 -17.39 3.47 -13.54
N SER A 251 -17.06 2.32 -12.95
CA SER A 251 -16.19 2.21 -11.77
C SER A 251 -14.70 2.42 -12.06
N GLN A 252 -14.30 2.44 -13.33
CA GLN A 252 -12.90 2.55 -13.75
C GLN A 252 -12.14 3.72 -13.11
N PRO A 253 -12.66 4.97 -13.06
CA PRO A 253 -11.93 6.07 -12.46
C PRO A 253 -11.62 5.82 -10.98
N PHE A 254 -12.58 5.28 -10.23
CA PHE A 254 -12.40 4.94 -8.82
C PHE A 254 -11.29 3.91 -8.63
N SER A 255 -11.30 2.83 -9.41
CA SER A 255 -10.24 1.81 -9.38
C SER A 255 -8.86 2.40 -9.68
N LEU A 256 -8.77 3.21 -10.74
CA LEU A 256 -7.53 3.85 -11.16
C LEU A 256 -6.98 4.80 -10.08
N TYR A 257 -7.84 5.55 -9.39
CA TYR A 257 -7.41 6.45 -8.31
C TYR A 257 -6.80 5.67 -7.14
N VAL A 258 -7.48 4.60 -6.71
CA VAL A 258 -6.97 3.75 -5.62
C VAL A 258 -5.65 3.11 -6.01
N HIS A 259 -5.57 2.52 -7.21
CA HIS A 259 -4.35 1.90 -7.71
C HIS A 259 -3.17 2.88 -7.78
N ASP A 260 -3.40 4.10 -8.27
CA ASP A 260 -2.34 5.10 -8.40
C ASP A 260 -1.83 5.62 -7.05
N VAL A 261 -2.72 5.84 -6.08
CA VAL A 261 -2.31 6.20 -4.71
C VAL A 261 -1.38 5.13 -4.14
N LEU A 262 -1.67 3.86 -4.37
CA LEU A 262 -0.85 2.75 -3.90
C LEU A 262 0.49 2.66 -4.63
N LEU A 263 0.50 2.84 -5.95
CA LEU A 263 1.75 2.89 -6.73
C LEU A 263 2.67 4.01 -6.27
N LEU A 264 2.12 5.20 -6.02
CA LEU A 264 2.88 6.35 -5.54
C LEU A 264 3.37 6.14 -4.11
N SER A 265 2.52 5.59 -3.24
CA SER A 265 2.87 5.30 -1.86
C SER A 265 4.02 4.30 -1.75
N ASN A 266 4.03 3.26 -2.60
CA ASN A 266 5.07 2.23 -2.59
C ASN A 266 6.48 2.76 -2.91
N LYS A 267 6.59 3.92 -3.54
CA LYS A 267 7.86 4.56 -3.90
C LYS A 267 8.14 5.84 -3.12
N SER A 268 7.21 6.27 -2.28
CA SER A 268 7.36 7.44 -1.42
C SER A 268 6.94 7.16 0.03
N PRO A 269 7.90 6.82 0.92
CA PRO A 269 7.60 6.53 2.33
C PRO A 269 6.90 7.68 3.06
N GLY A 270 7.22 8.94 2.70
CA GLY A 270 6.56 10.13 3.24
C GLY A 270 5.08 10.16 2.87
N PHE A 271 4.76 9.92 1.59
CA PHE A 271 3.37 9.88 1.11
C PHE A 271 2.61 8.68 1.68
N PHE A 272 3.24 7.50 1.75
CA PHE A 272 2.63 6.31 2.36
C PHE A 272 2.20 6.55 3.81
N LYS A 273 3.05 7.20 4.62
CA LYS A 273 2.71 7.56 6.01
C LYS A 273 1.48 8.48 6.08
N VAL A 274 1.35 9.41 5.14
CA VAL A 274 0.18 10.30 5.05
C VAL A 274 -1.08 9.50 4.67
N VAL A 275 -0.99 8.64 3.66
CA VAL A 275 -2.08 7.76 3.20
C VAL A 275 -2.59 6.84 4.32
N LEU A 276 -1.69 6.27 5.13
CA LEU A 276 -2.07 5.47 6.29
C LEU A 276 -2.72 6.30 7.41
N LYS A 277 -2.22 7.52 7.63
CA LYS A 277 -2.74 8.43 8.67
C LYS A 277 -4.13 8.95 8.32
N SER A 278 -4.42 9.20 7.04
CA SER A 278 -5.75 9.64 6.58
C SER A 278 -6.79 8.52 6.54
N ASN A 279 -6.38 7.26 6.78
CA ASN A 279 -7.23 6.07 6.61
C ASN A 279 -7.84 5.96 5.19
N PHE A 280 -7.14 6.49 4.17
CA PHE A 280 -7.58 6.40 2.79
C PHE A 280 -7.86 4.95 2.35
N PRO A 281 -6.98 3.96 2.65
CA PRO A 281 -7.25 2.56 2.29
C PRO A 281 -8.54 1.98 2.87
N GLY A 282 -8.79 2.22 4.17
CA GLY A 282 -10.01 1.76 4.82
C GLY A 282 -11.26 2.49 4.33
N LEU A 283 -11.13 3.75 3.90
CA LEU A 283 -12.22 4.45 3.21
C LEU A 283 -12.49 3.83 1.84
N ALA A 284 -11.46 3.67 1.00
CA ALA A 284 -11.58 3.13 -0.36
C ALA A 284 -12.23 1.74 -0.37
N LEU A 285 -11.85 0.87 0.58
CA LEU A 285 -12.45 -0.45 0.71
C LEU A 285 -13.94 -0.39 1.11
N ARG A 286 -14.32 0.42 2.10
CA ARG A 286 -15.73 0.61 2.49
C ARG A 286 -16.59 1.13 1.34
N LEU A 287 -16.07 2.12 0.64
CA LEU A 287 -16.65 2.70 -0.56
C LEU A 287 -16.86 1.64 -1.67
N ALA A 288 -15.92 0.72 -1.83
CA ALA A 288 -16.08 -0.40 -2.76
C ALA A 288 -17.11 -1.43 -2.29
N LEU A 289 -17.18 -1.73 -0.98
CA LEU A 289 -18.21 -2.60 -0.37
C LEU A 289 -19.62 -2.01 -0.48
N GLU A 290 -19.77 -0.70 -0.37
CA GLU A 290 -21.03 0.00 -0.64
C GLU A 290 -21.46 -0.13 -2.12
N SER A 291 -20.50 -0.45 -2.99
CA SER A 291 -20.67 -0.57 -4.44
C SER A 291 -20.48 -2.02 -4.93
N ARG A 292 -20.88 -3.02 -4.12
CA ARG A 292 -20.72 -4.46 -4.41
C ARG A 292 -21.20 -4.93 -5.78
N GLN A 293 -22.19 -4.25 -6.37
CA GLN A 293 -22.74 -4.61 -7.68
C GLN A 293 -21.96 -4.03 -8.85
N ALA A 294 -21.03 -3.10 -8.59
CA ALA A 294 -20.23 -2.47 -9.62
C ALA A 294 -19.29 -3.50 -10.25
N PRO A 295 -19.18 -3.54 -11.59
CA PRO A 295 -18.18 -4.40 -12.22
C PRO A 295 -16.77 -3.87 -11.94
N SER A 296 -15.81 -4.77 -11.83
CA SER A 296 -14.39 -4.42 -11.84
C SER A 296 -13.97 -3.96 -13.23
N HIS A 297 -13.02 -3.02 -13.29
CA HIS A 297 -12.48 -2.53 -14.55
C HIS A 297 -11.52 -3.55 -15.19
N ASN A 298 -10.58 -4.05 -14.39
CA ASN A 298 -9.55 -4.97 -14.89
C ASN A 298 -10.02 -6.43 -14.94
N MET A 299 -11.09 -6.77 -14.23
CA MET A 299 -11.69 -8.10 -14.22
C MET A 299 -13.20 -7.95 -14.36
N PRO A 300 -13.75 -7.70 -15.56
CA PRO A 300 -15.17 -7.40 -15.76
C PRO A 300 -16.15 -8.43 -15.17
N TRP A 301 -15.67 -9.65 -14.94
CA TRP A 301 -16.40 -10.76 -14.34
C TRP A 301 -16.34 -10.80 -12.79
N LYS A 302 -15.58 -9.91 -12.14
CA LYS A 302 -15.50 -9.74 -10.68
C LYS A 302 -16.17 -8.43 -10.27
N PRO A 303 -16.70 -8.34 -9.03
CA PRO A 303 -17.09 -7.06 -8.43
C PRO A 303 -15.91 -6.09 -8.24
N LEU A 304 -16.18 -4.79 -8.27
CA LEU A 304 -15.20 -3.73 -7.97
C LEU A 304 -14.54 -3.92 -6.61
N VAL A 305 -15.30 -4.34 -5.59
CA VAL A 305 -14.78 -4.58 -4.24
C VAL A 305 -13.63 -5.58 -4.23
N PHE A 306 -13.67 -6.59 -5.10
CA PHE A 306 -12.58 -7.56 -5.24
C PHE A 306 -11.30 -6.89 -5.74
N GLU A 307 -11.39 -6.10 -6.82
CA GLU A 307 -10.25 -5.41 -7.42
C GLU A 307 -9.58 -4.46 -6.41
N ILE A 308 -10.40 -3.70 -5.69
CA ILE A 308 -9.93 -2.75 -4.68
C ILE A 308 -9.31 -3.47 -3.49
N ALA A 309 -9.98 -4.48 -2.94
CA ALA A 309 -9.44 -5.28 -1.84
C ALA A 309 -8.13 -5.96 -2.25
N HIS A 310 -8.05 -6.46 -3.48
CA HIS A 310 -6.83 -7.05 -4.03
C HIS A 310 -5.67 -6.04 -4.06
N TYR A 311 -5.86 -4.85 -4.64
CA TYR A 311 -4.80 -3.83 -4.69
C TYR A 311 -4.32 -3.41 -3.30
N LEU A 312 -5.27 -3.15 -2.39
CA LEU A 312 -4.98 -2.68 -1.05
C LEU A 312 -4.25 -3.76 -0.25
N PHE A 313 -4.70 -5.01 -0.33
CA PHE A 313 -4.11 -6.11 0.44
C PHE A 313 -2.74 -6.51 -0.12
N ASP A 314 -2.60 -6.61 -1.44
CA ASP A 314 -1.30 -6.86 -2.09
C ASP A 314 -0.28 -5.79 -1.70
N THR A 315 -0.68 -4.51 -1.74
CA THR A 315 0.19 -3.42 -1.29
C THR A 315 0.51 -3.50 0.21
N ALA A 316 -0.46 -3.86 1.03
CA ALA A 316 -0.27 -3.98 2.48
C ALA A 316 0.80 -5.01 2.83
N ILE A 317 0.88 -6.12 2.09
CA ILE A 317 1.79 -7.21 2.43
C ILE A 317 3.24 -6.98 1.94
N LEU A 318 3.46 -6.03 1.04
CA LEU A 318 4.81 -5.74 0.50
C LEU A 318 5.74 -5.05 1.50
N LEU A 319 5.19 -4.32 2.48
CA LEU A 319 5.96 -3.56 3.46
C LEU A 319 5.55 -3.97 4.88
N VAL A 320 6.50 -4.19 5.77
CA VAL A 320 6.27 -4.76 7.10
C VAL A 320 5.50 -3.80 8.02
N ASP A 321 5.94 -2.53 8.11
CA ASP A 321 5.17 -1.49 8.82
C ASP A 321 3.82 -1.23 8.14
N GLY A 322 3.78 -1.41 6.81
CA GLY A 322 2.55 -1.38 6.02
C GLY A 322 1.57 -2.44 6.51
N ALA A 323 1.97 -3.69 6.52
CA ALA A 323 1.15 -4.82 6.89
C ALA A 323 0.54 -4.66 8.28
N ARG A 324 1.37 -4.34 9.28
CA ARG A 324 0.96 -4.23 10.69
C ARG A 324 -0.11 -3.17 10.94
N ARG A 325 -0.11 -2.10 10.15
CA ARG A 325 -1.10 -1.01 10.29
C ARG A 325 -2.25 -1.17 9.31
N LEU A 326 -1.91 -1.40 8.05
CA LEU A 326 -2.83 -1.41 6.94
C LEU A 326 -3.72 -2.65 6.96
N VAL A 327 -3.20 -3.85 7.22
CA VAL A 327 -4.05 -5.06 7.25
C VAL A 327 -5.11 -4.95 8.34
N ALA A 328 -4.75 -4.48 9.54
CA ALA A 328 -5.71 -4.24 10.61
C ALA A 328 -6.78 -3.20 10.22
N GLN A 329 -6.37 -2.07 9.63
CA GLN A 329 -7.31 -1.05 9.11
C GLN A 329 -8.23 -1.60 8.00
N LEU A 330 -7.70 -2.44 7.11
CA LEU A 330 -8.48 -3.06 6.05
C LEU A 330 -9.47 -4.08 6.61
N LEU A 331 -9.09 -4.87 7.62
CA LEU A 331 -10.00 -5.77 8.32
C LEU A 331 -11.14 -5.00 9.00
N ASP A 332 -10.83 -3.92 9.71
CA ASP A 332 -11.83 -3.02 10.30
C ASP A 332 -12.75 -2.38 9.23
N ALA A 333 -12.24 -2.24 8.00
CA ALA A 333 -12.97 -1.70 6.86
C ALA A 333 -13.73 -2.75 6.03
N GLY A 334 -13.71 -4.03 6.42
CA GLY A 334 -14.45 -5.11 5.75
C GLY A 334 -13.64 -5.94 4.75
N LEU A 335 -12.32 -6.04 4.89
CA LEU A 335 -11.47 -6.85 3.99
C LEU A 335 -11.89 -8.33 4.01
N LEU A 336 -12.18 -8.86 5.19
CA LEU A 336 -12.63 -10.24 5.32
C LEU A 336 -13.98 -10.45 4.62
N GLU A 337 -14.88 -9.47 4.70
CA GLU A 337 -16.16 -9.49 4.00
C GLU A 337 -15.96 -9.52 2.48
N ALA A 338 -15.06 -8.67 1.95
CA ALA A 338 -14.71 -8.69 0.52
C ALA A 338 -14.13 -10.04 0.05
N ILE A 339 -13.29 -10.68 0.87
CA ILE A 339 -12.74 -12.01 0.57
C ILE A 339 -13.83 -13.07 0.59
N ILE A 340 -14.75 -13.02 1.56
CA ILE A 340 -15.86 -13.96 1.67
C ILE A 340 -16.86 -13.77 0.53
N ASP A 341 -17.17 -12.52 0.15
CA ASP A 341 -18.02 -12.22 -1.01
C ASP A 341 -17.46 -12.90 -2.27
N ASP A 342 -16.15 -12.87 -2.48
CA ASP A 342 -15.51 -13.58 -3.59
C ASP A 342 -15.57 -15.11 -3.45
N LEU A 343 -15.39 -15.62 -2.22
CA LEU A 343 -15.46 -17.05 -1.91
C LEU A 343 -16.86 -17.63 -2.18
N VAL A 344 -17.92 -16.89 -1.87
CA VAL A 344 -19.32 -17.33 -2.04
C VAL A 344 -19.94 -16.91 -3.37
N SER A 345 -19.27 -16.08 -4.18
CA SER A 345 -19.82 -15.58 -5.44
C SER A 345 -20.02 -16.71 -6.47
N PRO A 346 -21.21 -16.83 -7.10
CA PRO A 346 -21.46 -17.78 -8.17
C PRO A 346 -20.74 -17.35 -9.44
N PHE A 347 -19.49 -17.79 -9.56
CA PHE A 347 -18.74 -17.61 -10.78
C PHE A 347 -19.32 -18.44 -11.92
N GLN A 348 -19.43 -17.83 -13.12
CA GLN A 348 -20.02 -18.43 -14.31
C GLN A 348 -19.10 -19.47 -15.01
N GLY A 349 -18.16 -20.10 -14.29
CA GLY A 349 -17.26 -21.11 -14.83
C GLY A 349 -16.66 -22.00 -13.75
N ASN A 350 -16.17 -23.19 -14.14
CA ASN A 350 -15.53 -24.18 -13.26
C ASN A 350 -14.19 -23.71 -12.64
N SER A 351 -13.85 -22.43 -12.73
CA SER A 351 -12.65 -21.86 -12.11
C SER A 351 -12.83 -21.84 -10.58
N PRO A 352 -11.83 -22.30 -9.81
CA PRO A 352 -11.90 -22.26 -8.35
C PRO A 352 -12.08 -20.82 -7.83
N SER A 353 -12.88 -20.68 -6.77
CA SER A 353 -13.04 -19.45 -5.98
C SER A 353 -11.67 -18.88 -5.59
N LEU A 354 -11.54 -17.56 -5.50
CA LEU A 354 -10.28 -16.85 -5.20
C LEU A 354 -9.20 -16.87 -6.31
N GLN A 355 -9.51 -17.36 -7.51
CA GLN A 355 -8.64 -17.09 -8.68
C GLN A 355 -8.65 -15.59 -9.03
N GLY A 356 -7.49 -14.95 -8.94
CA GLY A 356 -7.30 -13.53 -9.25
C GLY A 356 -6.49 -12.78 -8.19
N TRP A 357 -6.38 -13.31 -6.97
CA TRP A 357 -5.42 -12.81 -5.99
C TRP A 357 -4.00 -13.19 -6.43
N ARG A 358 -3.08 -12.22 -6.53
CA ARG A 358 -1.70 -12.41 -7.05
C ARG A 358 -0.73 -13.07 -6.06
N PHE A 359 -1.21 -13.94 -5.19
CA PHE A 359 -0.32 -14.67 -4.29
C PHE A 359 -0.05 -16.03 -4.94
N GLU A 360 1.22 -16.33 -5.22
CA GLU A 360 1.69 -17.53 -5.93
C GLU A 360 1.10 -18.83 -5.32
N GLY A 361 -0.03 -19.30 -5.86
CA GLY A 361 -0.74 -20.47 -5.37
C GLY A 361 -1.33 -20.37 -3.95
N THR A 362 -1.33 -19.18 -3.34
CA THR A 362 -1.77 -18.98 -1.95
C THR A 362 -3.08 -18.19 -1.91
N HIS A 363 -4.08 -18.64 -1.15
CA HIS A 363 -5.33 -17.88 -1.02
C HIS A 363 -5.18 -16.74 0.01
N PRO A 364 -5.90 -15.60 -0.14
CA PRO A 364 -5.79 -14.44 0.76
C PRO A 364 -6.04 -14.76 2.25
N LEU A 365 -6.91 -15.73 2.56
CA LEU A 365 -7.14 -16.14 3.95
C LEU A 365 -5.90 -16.77 4.60
N LYS A 366 -5.08 -17.50 3.83
CA LYS A 366 -3.81 -18.05 4.31
C LYS A 366 -2.81 -16.92 4.56
N VAL A 367 -2.74 -15.93 3.67
CA VAL A 367 -1.91 -14.72 3.90
C VAL A 367 -2.34 -13.96 5.15
N LEU A 368 -3.65 -13.81 5.40
CA LEU A 368 -4.17 -13.19 6.64
C LEU A 368 -3.81 -14.00 7.89
N LEU A 369 -3.86 -15.32 7.81
CA LEU A 369 -3.48 -16.19 8.91
C LEU A 369 -1.98 -16.06 9.21
N SER A 370 -1.12 -16.05 8.18
CA SER A 370 0.31 -15.79 8.35
C SER A 370 0.58 -14.39 8.92
N ALA A 371 -0.18 -13.37 8.52
CA ALA A 371 -0.07 -12.01 9.07
C ALA A 371 -0.50 -11.89 10.54
N SER A 372 -1.26 -12.86 11.05
CA SER A 372 -1.86 -12.82 12.38
C SER A 372 -0.87 -13.00 13.53
N TYR A 373 0.44 -13.19 13.24
CA TYR A 373 1.47 -13.05 14.28
C TYR A 373 1.46 -11.64 14.92
N ASP A 374 1.01 -10.62 14.18
CA ASP A 374 0.86 -9.29 14.76
C ASP A 374 -0.46 -9.25 15.52
N ARG A 375 -0.36 -9.01 16.84
CA ARG A 375 -1.49 -8.96 17.75
C ARG A 375 -2.62 -8.02 17.28
N ARG A 376 -2.30 -6.91 16.59
CA ARG A 376 -3.33 -5.98 16.11
C ARG A 376 -4.11 -6.59 14.96
N ILE A 377 -3.42 -7.25 14.03
CA ILE A 377 -4.03 -7.97 12.92
C ILE A 377 -4.89 -9.11 13.46
N ALA A 378 -4.36 -9.96 14.35
CA ALA A 378 -5.15 -11.03 14.97
C ALA A 378 -6.41 -10.49 15.67
N LYS A 379 -6.29 -9.40 16.43
CA LYS A 379 -7.45 -8.80 17.10
C LYS A 379 -8.49 -8.28 16.09
N ALA A 380 -8.07 -7.58 15.05
CA ALA A 380 -8.96 -7.08 14.01
C ALA A 380 -9.62 -8.24 13.24
N LEU A 381 -8.85 -9.31 12.97
CA LEU A 381 -9.34 -10.50 12.29
C LEU A 381 -10.37 -11.26 13.14
N ASP A 382 -10.12 -11.40 14.45
CA ASP A 382 -11.08 -12.01 15.38
C ASP A 382 -12.41 -11.24 15.44
N ALA A 383 -12.33 -9.92 15.51
CA ALA A 383 -13.50 -9.05 15.44
C ALA A 383 -14.23 -9.21 14.09
N ALA A 384 -13.49 -9.23 12.98
CA ALA A 384 -14.04 -9.42 11.65
C ALA A 384 -14.74 -10.78 11.51
N ILE A 385 -14.11 -11.88 11.94
CA ILE A 385 -14.72 -13.22 11.92
C ILE A 385 -16.01 -13.23 12.75
N SER A 386 -15.98 -12.62 13.94
CA SER A 386 -17.14 -12.55 14.84
C SER A 386 -18.27 -11.67 14.30
N SER A 387 -17.98 -10.75 13.38
CA SER A 387 -18.96 -9.88 12.74
C SER A 387 -19.68 -10.50 11.54
N ILE A 388 -19.22 -11.67 11.07
CA ILE A 388 -19.83 -12.34 9.91
C ILE A 388 -21.25 -12.77 10.26
N SER A 389 -22.21 -12.31 9.46
CA SER A 389 -23.62 -12.61 9.67
C SER A 389 -23.95 -14.10 9.41
N ALA A 390 -24.94 -14.64 10.13
CA ALA A 390 -25.40 -16.01 9.94
C ALA A 390 -25.81 -16.35 8.48
N PRO A 391 -26.50 -15.47 7.72
CA PRO A 391 -26.81 -15.73 6.31
C PRO A 391 -25.57 -15.91 5.42
N VAL A 392 -24.45 -15.27 5.75
CA VAL A 392 -23.19 -15.43 5.01
C VAL A 392 -22.55 -16.77 5.35
N LEU A 393 -22.53 -17.17 6.63
CA LEU A 393 -22.05 -18.48 7.06
C LEU A 393 -22.87 -19.62 6.44
N GLU A 394 -24.18 -19.45 6.29
CA GLU A 394 -25.04 -20.41 5.60
C GLU A 394 -24.65 -20.55 4.12
N LYS A 395 -24.36 -19.45 3.41
CA LYS A 395 -23.87 -19.48 2.02
C LYS A 395 -22.52 -20.21 1.89
N ILE A 396 -21.62 -20.01 2.85
CA ILE A 396 -20.34 -20.74 2.91
C ILE A 396 -20.62 -22.23 3.11
N ALA A 397 -21.49 -22.58 4.06
CA ALA A 397 -21.84 -23.97 4.34
C ALA A 397 -22.46 -24.65 3.12
N LEU A 398 -23.32 -23.97 2.36
CA LEU A 398 -23.97 -24.56 1.17
C LEU A 398 -23.01 -24.86 0.00
N ARG A 399 -21.78 -24.33 0.01
CA ARG A 399 -20.80 -24.48 -1.08
C ARG A 399 -19.59 -25.28 -0.62
N ALA A 400 -19.42 -26.49 -1.16
CA ALA A 400 -18.33 -27.41 -0.77
C ALA A 400 -16.95 -26.75 -0.82
N THR A 401 -16.59 -26.11 -1.94
CA THR A 401 -15.29 -25.43 -2.09
C THR A 401 -15.09 -24.26 -1.13
N ALA A 402 -16.15 -23.50 -0.82
CA ALA A 402 -16.08 -22.41 0.15
C ALA A 402 -15.88 -22.96 1.57
N ARG A 403 -16.60 -24.02 1.92
CA ARG A 403 -16.49 -24.72 3.21
C ARG A 403 -15.09 -25.31 3.40
N GLU A 404 -14.56 -25.98 2.40
CA GLU A 404 -13.20 -26.57 2.38
C GLU A 404 -12.10 -25.54 2.61
N ILE A 405 -12.32 -24.28 2.24
CA ILE A 405 -11.36 -23.19 2.48
C ILE A 405 -11.62 -22.50 3.84
N TRP A 406 -12.89 -22.26 4.18
CA TRP A 406 -13.29 -21.49 5.37
C TRP A 406 -13.09 -22.24 6.68
N GLU A 407 -13.50 -23.51 6.76
CA GLU A 407 -13.42 -24.28 8.01
C GLU A 407 -11.98 -24.47 8.49
N PRO A 408 -11.00 -24.85 7.63
CA PRO A 408 -9.59 -24.89 8.01
C PRO A 408 -9.09 -23.53 8.48
N PHE A 409 -9.44 -22.45 7.77
CA PHE A 409 -9.02 -21.11 8.15
C PHE A 409 -9.49 -20.72 9.57
N VAL A 410 -10.76 -20.96 9.91
CA VAL A 410 -11.29 -20.63 11.25
C VAL A 410 -10.66 -21.51 12.33
N ARG A 411 -10.52 -22.82 12.06
CA ARG A 411 -9.88 -23.76 12.97
C ARG A 411 -8.43 -23.36 13.24
N ASP A 412 -7.67 -23.08 12.19
CA ASP A 412 -6.24 -22.76 12.30
C ASP A 412 -6.03 -21.35 12.89
N PHE A 413 -7.05 -20.49 12.89
CA PHE A 413 -7.04 -19.22 13.60
C PHE A 413 -7.31 -19.35 15.12
N GLN A 414 -7.82 -20.49 15.60
CA GLN A 414 -8.18 -20.68 17.01
C GLN A 414 -7.02 -20.44 17.99
N PRO A 415 -5.78 -20.92 17.75
CA PRO A 415 -4.67 -20.64 18.66
C PRO A 415 -4.35 -19.15 18.81
N TYR A 416 -4.63 -18.33 17.78
CA TYR A 416 -4.51 -16.87 17.89
C TYR A 416 -5.59 -16.27 18.79
N ARG A 417 -6.83 -16.79 18.75
CA ARG A 417 -7.89 -16.37 19.67
C ARG A 417 -7.54 -16.71 21.11
N ASP A 418 -7.04 -17.91 21.35
CA ASP A 418 -6.61 -18.36 22.66
C ASP A 418 -5.48 -17.45 23.17
N ALA A 419 -4.50 -17.12 22.33
CA ALA A 419 -3.45 -16.16 22.65
C ALA A 419 -3.96 -14.73 22.91
N LEU A 420 -4.99 -14.27 22.19
CA LEU A 420 -5.63 -12.97 22.44
C LEU A 420 -6.32 -12.95 23.81
N CYS A 421 -7.01 -14.03 24.16
CA CYS A 421 -7.63 -14.22 25.47
C CYS A 421 -6.57 -14.25 26.58
N LEU A 422 -5.53 -15.07 26.45
CA LEU A 422 -4.45 -15.19 27.42
C LEU A 422 -3.63 -13.90 27.57
N SER A 423 -3.54 -13.08 26.52
CA SER A 423 -2.81 -11.79 26.55
C SER A 423 -3.66 -10.59 26.99
N ASN A 424 -4.91 -10.81 27.39
CA ASN A 424 -5.79 -9.73 27.82
C ASN A 424 -5.43 -9.27 29.23
N PRO A 425 -5.08 -7.98 29.47
CA PRO A 425 -4.66 -7.50 30.79
C PRO A 425 -5.73 -7.56 31.89
N SER A 426 -6.99 -7.87 31.56
CA SER A 426 -8.03 -8.16 32.55
C SER A 426 -7.90 -9.56 33.15
N ASN A 427 -7.26 -10.47 32.44
CA ASN A 427 -6.91 -11.76 32.99
C ASN A 427 -5.67 -11.53 33.85
N ASP A 428 -5.65 -12.07 35.07
CA ASP A 428 -4.46 -12.12 35.94
C ASP A 428 -3.36 -13.03 35.34
N SER A 429 -3.27 -13.08 34.01
CA SER A 429 -2.26 -13.81 33.27
C SER A 429 -0.89 -13.23 33.62
N SER A 430 -0.04 -14.11 34.15
CA SER A 430 1.34 -13.85 34.53
C SER A 430 2.11 -13.18 33.40
N GLY A 431 2.77 -12.06 33.69
CA GLY A 431 3.76 -11.51 32.78
C GLY A 431 4.98 -12.44 32.64
N VAL A 432 5.56 -12.52 31.45
CA VAL A 432 6.80 -13.29 31.20
C VAL A 432 8.01 -12.49 31.64
N CYS A 433 8.69 -12.98 32.68
CA CYS A 433 9.95 -12.43 33.14
C CYS A 433 11.10 -12.97 32.28
N ASP A 434 11.97 -12.08 31.81
CA ASP A 434 13.15 -12.41 31.03
C ASP A 434 14.36 -12.79 31.91
N SER A 435 14.24 -12.79 33.23
CA SER A 435 15.34 -13.24 34.11
C SER A 435 15.41 -14.77 34.15
N PHE A 436 16.58 -15.33 33.84
CA PHE A 436 16.86 -16.77 33.92
C PHE A 436 16.94 -17.30 35.35
N LEU A 437 17.11 -16.40 36.30
CA LEU A 437 17.22 -16.73 37.72
C LEU A 437 15.86 -16.68 38.43
N HIS A 438 14.77 -16.40 37.70
CA HIS A 438 13.44 -16.43 38.27
C HIS A 438 13.09 -17.85 38.74
N PRO A 439 12.76 -18.07 40.03
CA PRO A 439 12.56 -19.42 40.55
C PRO A 439 11.41 -20.14 39.87
N TYR A 440 11.63 -21.41 39.54
CA TYR A 440 10.66 -22.32 38.95
C TYR A 440 9.35 -22.35 39.75
N GLY A 441 8.21 -22.36 39.06
CA GLY A 441 6.87 -22.45 39.68
C GLY A 441 6.42 -21.20 40.44
N SER A 442 7.25 -20.16 40.52
CA SER A 442 6.82 -18.88 41.09
C SER A 442 5.90 -18.19 40.11
N VAL A 443 4.58 -18.39 40.27
CA VAL A 443 3.57 -17.61 39.57
C VAL A 443 3.90 -16.15 39.82
N VAL A 444 4.29 -15.47 38.76
CA VAL A 444 4.55 -14.05 38.79
C VAL A 444 3.18 -13.38 38.97
N ASN A 445 2.80 -13.09 40.21
CA ASN A 445 1.61 -12.29 40.52
C ASN A 445 1.75 -10.82 40.06
N SER A 446 2.75 -10.51 39.22
CA SER A 446 2.90 -9.22 38.59
C SER A 446 1.96 -9.15 37.39
N THR A 447 0.96 -8.29 37.50
CA THR A 447 0.12 -7.88 36.37
C THR A 447 1.00 -7.32 35.25
N PRO A 448 0.54 -7.35 33.97
CA PRO A 448 1.28 -6.75 32.86
C PRO A 448 1.68 -5.27 33.08
N LYS A 449 0.95 -4.54 33.93
CA LYS A 449 1.26 -3.14 34.31
C LYS A 449 2.45 -3.01 35.27
N GLN A 450 2.81 -4.07 35.99
CA GLN A 450 3.92 -4.10 36.93
C GLN A 450 5.23 -4.60 36.29
N MET A 451 5.15 -5.12 35.06
CA MET A 451 6.33 -5.50 34.28
C MET A 451 7.18 -4.28 33.95
N ARG A 452 8.50 -4.43 34.09
CA ARG A 452 9.48 -3.37 33.86
C ARG A 452 10.34 -3.69 32.65
N GLU A 453 10.34 -2.81 31.66
CA GLU A 453 11.28 -2.89 30.55
C GLU A 453 12.66 -2.36 30.97
N CYS A 454 13.73 -2.95 30.45
CA CYS A 454 15.05 -2.33 30.57
C CYS A 454 15.02 -0.92 29.95
N ALA A 455 15.38 0.10 30.72
CA ALA A 455 15.30 1.50 30.29
C ALA A 455 16.20 1.81 29.08
N THR A 456 17.29 1.05 28.90
CA THR A 456 18.28 1.27 27.85
C THR A 456 17.89 0.56 26.55
N CYS A 457 17.80 -0.77 26.56
CA CYS A 457 17.54 -1.53 25.35
C CYS A 457 16.05 -1.67 25.03
N LYS A 458 15.16 -1.70 26.04
CA LYS A 458 13.73 -2.02 25.91
C LYS A 458 13.42 -3.37 25.22
N THR A 459 14.40 -4.27 25.16
CA THR A 459 14.25 -5.60 24.56
C THR A 459 13.97 -6.68 25.62
N THR A 460 14.28 -6.42 26.89
CA THR A 460 14.01 -7.33 28.02
C THR A 460 12.99 -6.76 29.00
N THR A 461 12.21 -7.65 29.62
CA THR A 461 11.17 -7.32 30.62
C THR A 461 11.28 -8.14 31.88
N TYR A 462 11.16 -7.48 33.03
CA TYR A 462 11.31 -8.08 34.34
C TYR A 462 10.05 -7.91 35.16
N CYS A 463 9.72 -8.93 35.95
CA CYS A 463 8.61 -8.85 36.90
C CYS A 463 8.93 -7.99 38.13
N SER A 464 10.21 -7.77 38.43
CA SER A 464 10.69 -7.05 39.60
C SER A 464 12.07 -6.41 39.34
N THR A 465 12.48 -5.48 40.21
CA THR A 465 13.84 -4.91 40.19
C THR A 465 14.91 -5.92 40.58
N GLU A 466 14.55 -6.91 41.40
CA GLU A 466 15.49 -7.96 41.81
C GLU A 466 15.89 -8.81 40.60
N CYS A 467 14.90 -9.31 39.87
CA CYS A 467 15.12 -10.08 38.65
C CYS A 467 15.89 -9.29 37.58
N GLN A 468 15.65 -7.98 37.48
CA GLN A 468 16.43 -7.11 36.61
C GLN A 468 17.90 -7.02 37.06
N ARG A 469 18.15 -6.85 38.36
CA ARG A 469 19.51 -6.74 38.92
C ARG A 469 20.31 -8.02 38.70
N GLU A 470 19.70 -9.16 39.01
CA GLU A 470 20.28 -10.48 38.84
C GLU A 470 20.62 -10.78 37.37
N ASP A 471 19.68 -10.56 36.47
CA ASP A 471 19.90 -10.75 35.03
C ASP A 471 20.94 -9.75 34.48
N TRP A 472 20.96 -8.51 35.00
CA TRP A 472 21.97 -7.52 34.64
C TRP A 472 23.39 -7.99 34.99
N THR A 473 23.58 -8.53 36.20
CA THR A 473 24.89 -9.01 36.63
C THR A 473 25.36 -10.24 35.88
N SER A 474 24.43 -11.13 35.52
CA SER A 474 24.77 -12.44 34.96
C SER A 474 24.86 -12.44 33.43
N PHE A 475 23.94 -11.76 32.73
CA PHE A 475 23.78 -11.92 31.28
C PHE A 475 23.58 -10.59 30.55
N HIS A 476 22.61 -9.78 30.99
CA HIS A 476 22.08 -8.69 30.16
C HIS A 476 23.04 -7.51 29.98
N ARG A 477 23.95 -7.25 30.93
CA ARG A 477 24.91 -6.14 30.81
C ARG A 477 25.71 -6.17 29.51
N HIS A 478 26.11 -7.36 29.05
CA HIS A 478 26.92 -7.51 27.84
C HIS A 478 26.09 -7.37 26.55
N GLY A 479 24.83 -7.85 26.56
CA GLY A 479 23.93 -7.78 25.40
C GLY A 479 23.12 -6.48 25.28
N CYS A 480 23.01 -5.68 26.34
CA CYS A 480 22.10 -4.52 26.39
C CYS A 480 22.38 -3.47 25.30
N ILE A 481 23.64 -3.11 25.06
CA ILE A 481 24.00 -2.12 24.04
C ILE A 481 23.77 -2.66 22.62
N PRO A 482 24.27 -3.86 22.25
CA PRO A 482 23.92 -4.49 20.97
C PRO A 482 22.41 -4.56 20.72
N SER A 483 21.63 -5.07 21.69
CA SER A 483 20.17 -5.15 21.55
C SER A 483 19.50 -3.78 21.42
N ARG A 484 20.08 -2.72 22.00
CA ARG A 484 19.57 -1.36 21.81
C ARG A 484 19.79 -0.88 20.37
N ILE A 485 20.96 -1.13 19.80
CA ILE A 485 21.30 -0.78 18.42
C ILE A 485 20.36 -1.53 17.48
N GLU A 486 20.27 -2.85 17.64
CA GLU A 486 19.38 -3.70 16.86
C GLU A 486 17.92 -3.26 16.95
N ARG A 487 17.42 -2.94 18.15
CA ARG A 487 16.06 -2.38 18.32
C ARG A 487 15.89 -1.08 17.52
N ILE A 488 16.85 -0.16 17.56
CA ILE A 488 16.75 1.11 16.83
C ILE A 488 16.71 0.85 15.34
N ASP A 489 17.56 -0.05 14.84
CA ASP A 489 17.61 -0.42 13.43
C ASP A 489 16.28 -1.05 12.98
N GLN A 490 15.76 -2.02 13.75
CA GLN A 490 14.45 -2.63 13.50
C GLN A 490 13.29 -1.62 13.60
N GLN A 491 13.38 -0.59 14.46
CA GLN A 491 12.38 0.47 14.53
C GLN A 491 12.42 1.38 13.30
N LEU A 492 13.61 1.70 12.80
CA LEU A 492 13.78 2.47 11.58
C LEU A 492 13.29 1.70 10.35
N GLN A 493 13.44 0.37 10.35
CA GLN A 493 12.92 -0.53 9.32
C GLN A 493 11.43 -0.88 9.49
N GLY A 494 10.84 -0.59 10.66
CA GLY A 494 9.44 -0.94 10.98
C GLY A 494 9.19 -2.41 11.33
N SER A 495 10.24 -3.22 11.43
CA SER A 495 10.23 -4.63 11.82
C SER A 495 10.21 -4.84 13.34
N TRP A 496 10.40 -3.78 14.14
CA TRP A 496 10.46 -3.89 15.61
C TRP A 496 9.23 -4.55 16.25
N ILE A 497 9.47 -5.62 17.00
CA ILE A 497 8.46 -6.36 17.73
C ILE A 497 8.32 -5.74 19.12
N SER A 498 7.16 -5.13 19.40
CA SER A 498 6.89 -4.60 20.74
C SER A 498 6.80 -5.71 21.77
N HIS A 499 7.10 -5.41 23.04
CA HIS A 499 6.92 -6.36 24.14
C HIS A 499 5.52 -7.02 24.14
N ARG A 500 4.48 -6.23 23.86
CA ARG A 500 3.10 -6.73 23.76
C ARG A 500 2.91 -7.73 22.62
N THR A 501 3.56 -7.50 21.48
CA THR A 501 3.54 -8.42 20.33
C THR A 501 4.34 -9.67 20.62
N ARG A 502 5.50 -9.55 21.28
CA ARG A 502 6.29 -10.69 21.76
C ARG A 502 5.47 -11.57 22.69
N MET A 503 4.84 -10.97 23.71
CA MET A 503 3.99 -11.69 24.67
C MET A 503 2.89 -12.48 23.97
N PHE A 504 2.19 -11.83 23.04
CA PHE A 504 1.16 -12.48 22.24
C PHE A 504 1.70 -13.68 21.46
N ASN A 505 2.88 -13.57 20.86
CA ASN A 505 3.50 -14.66 20.12
C ASN A 505 3.94 -15.83 21.02
N LEU A 506 4.39 -15.54 22.25
CA LEU A 506 4.69 -16.57 23.24
C LEU A 506 3.41 -17.28 23.71
N MET A 507 2.32 -16.54 23.92
CA MET A 507 1.01 -17.11 24.28
C MET A 507 0.42 -17.95 23.14
N TYR A 508 0.61 -17.52 21.89
CA TYR A 508 0.26 -18.33 20.72
C TYR A 508 1.02 -19.65 20.73
N LEU A 509 2.33 -19.62 20.96
CA LEU A 509 3.13 -20.83 20.99
C LEU A 509 2.68 -21.78 22.11
N ALA A 510 2.36 -21.24 23.29
CA ALA A 510 1.75 -22.02 24.37
C ALA A 510 0.42 -22.65 23.95
N ALA A 511 -0.48 -21.89 23.32
CA ALA A 511 -1.77 -22.38 22.85
C ALA A 511 -1.62 -23.49 21.80
N VAL A 512 -0.73 -23.30 20.82
CA VAL A 512 -0.44 -24.31 19.79
C VAL A 512 0.07 -25.61 20.42
N LEU A 513 1.06 -25.54 21.31
CA LEU A 513 1.58 -26.73 21.99
C LEU A 513 0.49 -27.42 22.81
N ASN A 514 -0.30 -26.67 23.59
CA ASN A 514 -1.38 -27.26 24.40
C ASN A 514 -2.52 -27.87 23.56
N SER A 515 -2.76 -27.38 22.35
CA SER A 515 -3.80 -27.90 21.44
C SER A 515 -3.32 -29.03 20.53
N GLY A 516 -2.04 -29.05 20.17
CA GLY A 516 -1.49 -29.90 19.11
C GLY A 516 -1.10 -31.30 19.55
N PHE A 517 -0.98 -31.54 20.86
CA PHE A 517 -0.65 -32.88 21.39
C PHE A 517 -1.90 -33.66 21.73
N SER A 518 -2.27 -34.59 20.85
CA SER A 518 -3.23 -35.65 21.15
C SER A 518 -2.62 -36.67 22.12
N PRO A 519 -3.38 -37.21 23.10
CA PRO A 519 -2.93 -38.22 24.04
C PRO A 519 -2.40 -39.52 23.38
N GLU A 520 -2.82 -39.82 22.15
CA GLU A 520 -2.54 -41.11 21.49
C GLU A 520 -1.07 -41.34 21.08
N GLY A 521 -0.17 -40.38 21.36
CA GLY A 521 1.28 -40.51 21.20
C GLY A 521 2.09 -40.15 22.44
N SER A 522 1.49 -40.17 23.64
CA SER A 522 2.11 -39.68 24.88
C SER A 522 3.17 -40.62 25.50
N ASP A 523 3.23 -41.88 25.07
CA ASP A 523 4.17 -42.89 25.56
C ASP A 523 5.60 -42.57 25.09
N GLY A 524 6.26 -41.61 25.75
CA GLY A 524 7.64 -41.22 25.46
C GLY A 524 7.99 -39.75 25.66
N TRP A 525 7.10 -38.93 26.24
CA TRP A 525 7.37 -37.50 26.51
C TRP A 525 8.35 -37.21 27.66
N VAL A 526 8.94 -38.26 28.26
CA VAL A 526 9.89 -38.14 29.38
C VAL A 526 11.26 -37.57 28.94
N GLU A 527 11.50 -37.41 27.64
CA GLU A 527 12.78 -36.95 27.11
C GLU A 527 12.79 -35.46 26.73
N LYS A 528 13.97 -34.84 26.88
CA LYS A 528 14.26 -33.44 26.51
C LYS A 528 13.97 -33.23 25.03
N ARG A 529 12.99 -32.38 24.72
CA ARG A 529 12.54 -32.14 23.34
C ARG A 529 12.63 -30.67 22.94
N VAL A 530 12.85 -30.47 21.65
CA VAL A 530 12.61 -29.18 20.99
C VAL A 530 11.47 -29.32 19.99
N CYS A 531 10.48 -28.44 20.13
CA CYS A 531 9.34 -28.34 19.24
C CYS A 531 9.61 -27.24 18.21
N ILE A 532 9.58 -27.58 16.93
CA ILE A 532 9.61 -26.60 15.85
C ILE A 532 8.19 -26.41 15.36
N VAL A 533 7.72 -25.17 15.40
CA VAL A 533 6.38 -24.79 14.96
C VAL A 533 6.51 -23.92 13.71
N ASP A 534 6.22 -24.49 12.54
CA ASP A 534 6.15 -23.70 11.31
C ASP A 534 4.74 -23.13 11.13
N ARG A 535 4.63 -21.80 11.12
CA ARG A 535 3.36 -21.10 10.89
C ARG A 535 3.06 -20.89 9.41
N ASN A 536 3.99 -21.19 8.51
CA ASN A 536 3.80 -21.04 7.06
C ASN A 536 3.04 -22.24 6.46
N VAL A 537 3.07 -23.38 7.16
CA VAL A 537 2.22 -24.55 6.90
C VAL A 537 0.89 -24.36 7.63
N HIS A 538 -0.22 -24.73 6.97
CA HIS A 538 -1.55 -24.68 7.56
C HIS A 538 -2.25 -26.05 7.45
N PRO A 539 -2.67 -26.65 8.58
CA PRO A 539 -2.47 -26.19 9.96
C PRO A 539 -0.98 -26.06 10.32
N ALA A 540 -0.66 -25.24 11.34
CA ALA A 540 0.72 -25.07 11.79
C ALA A 540 1.34 -26.45 12.10
N SER A 541 2.46 -26.78 11.45
CA SER A 541 3.12 -28.06 11.68
C SER A 541 3.92 -27.99 12.96
N ILE A 542 3.88 -29.05 13.76
CA ILE A 542 4.66 -29.17 14.99
C ILE A 542 5.57 -30.38 14.85
N HIS A 543 6.87 -30.14 14.82
CA HIS A 543 7.89 -31.18 14.75
C HIS A 543 8.66 -31.24 16.06
N CYS A 544 8.50 -32.33 16.81
CA CYS A 544 9.23 -32.54 18.06
C CYS A 544 10.43 -33.43 17.84
N ASN A 545 11.61 -32.94 18.18
CA ASN A 545 12.85 -33.69 18.08
C ASN A 545 13.54 -33.80 19.43
N PRO A 546 14.35 -34.84 19.66
CA PRO A 546 15.26 -34.89 20.81
C PRO A 546 16.15 -33.65 20.87
N LEU A 547 16.45 -33.16 22.07
CA LEU A 547 17.26 -31.95 22.28
C LEU A 547 18.65 -32.05 21.64
N GLU A 548 19.20 -33.25 21.50
CA GLU A 548 20.49 -33.51 20.84
C GLU A 548 20.47 -33.12 19.36
N HIS A 549 19.30 -33.17 18.72
CA HIS A 549 19.13 -32.74 17.33
C HIS A 549 19.17 -31.22 17.19
N MET A 550 19.17 -30.44 18.29
CA MET A 550 19.40 -29.01 18.23
C MET A 550 20.71 -28.62 17.58
N ALA A 551 21.74 -29.46 17.63
CA ALA A 551 23.00 -29.18 16.94
C ALA A 551 22.83 -29.14 15.40
N LEU A 552 21.82 -29.83 14.85
CA LEU A 552 21.46 -29.76 13.44
C LEU A 552 20.78 -28.42 13.13
N TYR A 553 19.90 -27.96 14.03
CA TYR A 553 19.19 -26.69 13.90
C TYR A 553 20.06 -25.46 14.24
N SER A 554 21.05 -25.60 15.12
CA SER A 554 21.95 -24.52 15.52
C SER A 554 22.85 -24.07 14.37
N ARG A 555 23.13 -24.96 13.40
CA ARG A 555 23.81 -24.58 12.15
C ARG A 555 23.02 -23.58 11.29
N LEU A 556 21.71 -23.51 11.49
CA LEU A 556 20.76 -22.73 10.68
C LEU A 556 20.44 -21.37 11.30
N CYS A 557 20.74 -21.23 12.58
CA CYS A 557 20.36 -20.11 13.43
C CYS A 557 21.57 -19.68 14.25
N PHE A 558 22.80 -19.81 13.71
CA PHE A 558 24.04 -19.60 14.44
C PHE A 558 24.03 -18.23 15.15
N ASP A 559 23.65 -17.17 14.44
CA ASP A 559 23.58 -15.82 15.00
C ASP A 559 22.50 -15.68 16.10
N LEU A 560 21.40 -16.43 16.01
CA LEU A 560 20.31 -16.43 17.00
C LEU A 560 20.68 -17.16 18.29
N PHE A 561 21.53 -18.19 18.21
CA PHE A 561 21.90 -19.01 19.36
C PHE A 561 23.24 -18.61 19.98
N GLU A 562 24.07 -17.81 19.32
CA GLU A 562 25.36 -17.37 19.86
C GLU A 562 25.25 -16.42 21.06
N ASP A 563 24.09 -15.79 21.24
CA ASP A 563 23.89 -14.90 22.35
C ASP A 563 23.85 -15.68 23.70
N ALA A 564 24.43 -15.08 24.74
CA ALA A 564 24.58 -15.71 26.05
C ALA A 564 23.25 -16.21 26.63
N ARG A 565 22.13 -15.58 26.26
CA ARG A 565 20.80 -15.91 26.72
C ARG A 565 20.30 -17.22 26.14
N SER A 566 20.45 -17.39 24.83
CA SER A 566 20.09 -18.60 24.12
C SER A 566 20.92 -19.80 24.59
N GLN A 567 22.22 -19.59 24.82
CA GLN A 567 23.10 -20.62 25.37
C GLN A 567 22.67 -21.05 26.77
N GLU A 568 22.26 -20.10 27.61
CA GLU A 568 21.75 -20.41 28.96
C GLU A 568 20.41 -21.17 28.90
N MET A 569 19.48 -20.81 28.01
CA MET A 569 18.25 -21.58 27.76
C MET A 569 18.56 -23.03 27.38
N LEU A 570 19.51 -23.23 26.48
CA LEU A 570 19.95 -24.56 26.04
C LEU A 570 20.59 -25.34 27.18
N ARG A 571 21.43 -24.69 28.00
CA ARG A 571 22.04 -25.30 29.18
C ARG A 571 20.97 -25.75 30.18
N GLN A 572 19.99 -24.90 30.50
CA GLN A 572 18.90 -25.25 31.40
C GLN A 572 18.05 -26.40 30.85
N ALA A 573 17.71 -26.40 29.56
CA ALA A 573 16.97 -27.49 28.94
C ALA A 573 17.76 -28.82 28.96
N ARG A 574 19.09 -28.77 28.95
CA ARG A 574 19.94 -29.96 29.13
C ARG A 574 19.99 -30.45 30.58
N GLU A 575 19.68 -29.62 31.55
CA GLU A 575 19.74 -29.99 32.98
C GLU A 575 18.36 -30.37 33.52
N ASP A 576 17.29 -29.74 33.04
CA ASP A 576 15.92 -29.95 33.46
C ASP A 576 15.15 -30.86 32.51
N ASN A 577 14.85 -32.08 32.95
CA ASN A 577 14.12 -33.07 32.16
C ASN A 577 12.66 -32.68 31.87
N TYR A 578 12.11 -31.70 32.60
CA TYR A 578 10.75 -31.21 32.41
C TYR A 578 10.70 -29.91 31.61
N MET A 579 11.82 -29.51 30.99
CA MET A 579 11.89 -28.33 30.16
C MET A 579 11.84 -28.72 28.67
N ALA A 580 10.86 -28.18 27.96
CA ALA A 580 10.80 -28.20 26.52
C ALA A 580 11.24 -26.84 25.96
N LEU A 581 11.95 -26.87 24.84
CA LEU A 581 12.18 -25.67 24.04
C LEU A 581 11.20 -25.68 22.88
N ALA A 582 10.75 -24.51 22.46
CA ALA A 582 10.04 -24.39 21.20
C ALA A 582 10.56 -23.21 20.39
N ILE A 583 10.74 -23.46 19.10
CA ILE A 583 11.09 -22.46 18.11
C ILE A 583 9.91 -22.33 17.17
N CYS A 584 9.47 -21.11 16.91
CA CYS A 584 8.38 -20.85 16.01
C CYS A 584 8.81 -19.88 14.92
N PHE A 585 8.58 -20.26 13.67
CA PHE A 585 8.95 -19.47 12.51
C PHE A 585 7.67 -18.98 11.82
N SER A 586 7.65 -17.72 11.44
CA SER A 586 6.58 -17.13 10.63
C SER A 586 7.21 -16.21 9.63
N THR A 587 6.89 -16.37 8.36
CA THR A 587 7.31 -15.42 7.32
C THR A 587 6.10 -14.63 6.82
N PHE A 588 6.34 -13.37 6.50
CA PHE A 588 5.34 -12.50 5.93
C PHE A 588 6.01 -11.44 5.06
N GLY A 589 5.84 -11.57 3.75
CA GLY A 589 6.56 -10.74 2.79
C GLY A 589 8.06 -10.91 2.96
N ARG A 590 8.76 -9.81 3.28
CA ARG A 590 10.22 -9.78 3.51
C ARG A 590 10.65 -9.91 4.97
N CYS A 591 9.72 -10.07 5.91
CA CYS A 591 10.07 -10.30 7.30
C CYS A 591 9.77 -11.72 7.73
N GLY A 592 10.75 -12.34 8.38
CA GLY A 592 10.55 -13.45 9.27
C GLY A 592 10.39 -12.98 10.71
N ILE A 593 9.66 -13.75 11.50
CA ILE A 593 9.69 -13.68 12.95
C ILE A 593 10.06 -15.05 13.47
N ILE A 594 11.04 -15.03 14.37
CA ILE A 594 11.49 -16.20 15.09
C ILE A 594 11.14 -15.98 16.55
N VAL A 595 10.40 -16.92 17.12
CA VAL A 595 10.07 -16.96 18.55
C VAL A 595 10.82 -18.14 19.13
N PHE A 596 11.66 -17.90 20.13
CA PHE A 596 12.31 -18.96 20.89
C PHE A 596 11.86 -18.89 22.33
N ALA A 597 11.30 -19.98 22.82
CA ALA A 597 10.68 -20.02 24.13
C ALA A 597 11.00 -21.32 24.86
N SER A 598 10.99 -21.24 26.18
CA SER A 598 11.07 -22.39 27.06
C SER A 598 9.76 -22.61 27.80
N PHE A 599 9.42 -23.88 27.95
CA PHE A 599 8.21 -24.34 28.61
C PHE A 599 8.56 -25.36 29.67
N SER A 600 7.90 -25.28 30.82
CA SER A 600 7.77 -26.44 31.71
C SER A 600 6.69 -27.36 31.18
N VAL A 601 6.95 -28.65 31.21
CA VAL A 601 6.00 -29.68 30.81
C VAL A 601 5.49 -30.38 32.06
N GLU A 602 4.20 -30.23 32.33
CA GLU A 602 3.51 -31.01 33.36
C GLU A 602 2.95 -32.27 32.74
N SER A 603 3.51 -33.41 33.13
CA SER A 603 3.05 -34.71 32.65
C SER A 603 1.72 -35.08 33.33
N PRO A 604 0.75 -35.67 32.61
CA PRO A 604 -0.52 -36.16 33.17
C PRO A 604 -0.31 -37.17 34.30
N ALA A 605 0.79 -37.94 34.25
CA ALA A 605 1.17 -38.87 35.31
C ALA A 605 1.45 -38.17 36.65
N MET A 606 1.83 -36.88 36.63
CA MET A 606 2.04 -36.09 37.85
C MET A 606 0.72 -35.55 38.44
N THR A 607 -0.30 -35.34 37.60
CA THR A 607 -1.60 -34.79 38.02
C THR A 607 -2.65 -35.86 38.29
N GLY A 608 -2.39 -37.11 37.89
CA GLY A 608 -3.31 -38.23 38.05
C GLY A 608 -4.52 -38.19 37.10
N GLN A 609 -4.45 -37.39 36.04
CA GLN A 609 -5.52 -37.28 35.02
C GLN A 609 -5.18 -38.15 33.81
N GLU A 610 -5.72 -39.36 33.75
CA GLU A 610 -5.60 -40.22 32.57
C GLU A 610 -6.35 -39.61 31.37
N GLY A 611 -5.73 -39.62 30.19
CA GLY A 611 -6.34 -39.16 28.93
C GLY A 611 -6.18 -37.67 28.62
N VAL A 612 -5.49 -36.89 29.45
CA VAL A 612 -5.13 -35.50 29.15
C VAL A 612 -3.71 -35.47 28.56
N GLY A 613 -3.44 -34.63 27.56
CA GLY A 613 -2.07 -34.43 27.05
C GLY A 613 -1.17 -33.65 28.02
N PRO A 614 0.15 -33.59 27.78
CA PRO A 614 1.05 -32.76 28.57
C PRO A 614 0.64 -31.28 28.51
N THR A 615 0.73 -30.58 29.64
CA THR A 615 0.46 -29.13 29.71
C THR A 615 1.76 -28.35 29.68
N PHE A 616 1.85 -27.37 28.77
CA PHE A 616 3.01 -26.51 28.57
C PHE A 616 2.81 -25.17 29.27
N HIS A 617 3.66 -24.90 30.25
CA HIS A 617 3.69 -23.65 31.01
C HIS A 617 4.89 -22.81 30.58
N LEU A 618 4.62 -21.68 29.95
CA LEU A 618 5.66 -20.76 29.46
C LEU A 618 6.55 -20.26 30.61
N ARG A 619 7.86 -20.48 30.51
CA ARG A 619 8.86 -19.98 31.47
C ARG A 619 9.48 -18.66 31.02
N GLY A 620 9.81 -18.57 29.75
CA GLY A 620 10.52 -17.43 29.19
C GLY A 620 10.64 -17.56 27.68
N GLY A 621 11.01 -16.47 27.02
CA GLY A 621 11.29 -16.53 25.60
C GLY A 621 11.57 -15.16 25.01
N PHE A 622 12.25 -15.15 23.88
CA PHE A 622 12.47 -13.97 23.09
C PHE A 622 11.87 -14.13 21.70
N CYS A 623 11.78 -12.99 21.01
CA CYS A 623 11.21 -12.91 19.69
C CYS A 623 12.07 -11.93 18.90
N GLN A 624 12.53 -12.35 17.73
CA GLN A 624 13.37 -11.55 16.85
C GLN A 624 12.71 -11.44 15.48
N ALA A 625 12.77 -10.24 14.89
CA ALA A 625 12.44 -10.06 13.50
C ALA A 625 13.72 -10.27 12.67
N VAL A 626 13.61 -11.05 11.60
CA VAL A 626 14.69 -11.35 10.67
C VAL A 626 14.27 -10.96 9.26
N ASP A 627 15.22 -10.69 8.38
CA ASP A 627 14.90 -10.58 6.95
C ASP A 627 14.56 -11.98 6.43
N SER A 628 13.45 -12.15 5.72
CA SER A 628 13.05 -13.47 5.23
C SER A 628 14.06 -14.05 4.23
N SER A 629 14.88 -13.22 3.59
CA SER A 629 15.95 -13.67 2.70
C SER A 629 17.13 -14.30 3.44
N GLU A 630 17.25 -14.06 4.74
CA GLU A 630 18.21 -14.72 5.62
C GLU A 630 17.74 -16.11 6.05
N ILE A 631 16.47 -16.45 5.80
CA ILE A 631 15.90 -17.77 6.08
C ILE A 631 16.10 -18.66 4.84
N PRO A 632 16.93 -19.71 4.88
CA PRO A 632 17.18 -20.53 3.69
C PRO A 632 15.92 -21.25 3.22
N ASN A 633 15.67 -21.28 1.90
CA ASN A 633 14.47 -21.88 1.29
C ASN A 633 14.25 -23.35 1.64
N GLU A 634 15.31 -24.10 1.93
CA GLU A 634 15.25 -25.52 2.33
C GLU A 634 14.42 -25.74 3.60
N TYR A 635 14.19 -24.70 4.40
CA TYR A 635 13.45 -24.74 5.66
C TYR A 635 12.02 -24.21 5.56
N LEU A 636 11.62 -23.67 4.40
CA LEU A 636 10.20 -23.44 4.06
C LEU A 636 9.49 -24.76 3.66
N ILE A 637 10.23 -25.86 3.59
CA ILE A 637 9.79 -27.16 3.04
C ILE A 637 9.73 -28.26 4.13
N ILE A 638 10.36 -28.05 5.31
CA ILE A 638 10.20 -28.95 6.47
C ILE A 638 8.88 -28.64 7.15
#